data_AF-A0A496XD75-F1
#
_entry.id   AF-A0A496XD75-F1
#
_cell.length_a   1.000
_cell.length_b   1.000
_cell.length_c   1.000
_cell.angle_alpha   90.00
_cell.angle_beta   90.00
_cell.angle_gamma   90.00
#
_symmetry.space_group_name_H-M   'P 1'
#
loop_
_entity.id
_entity.type
_entity.pdbx_description
1 polymer ?
#
loop_
_entity_poly.entity_id
_entity_poly.type
_entity_poly.pdbx_seq_one_letter_code
_entity_poly.pdbx_strand_id
1 'polypeptide(L)'
;MKKLMVLLATTLVATTSMAVVNYGNSVHWDGTGDWTDSNWSEWASDTNDVTVWNRPGWVVGNPINTNLSTDVDWNGGYAHIDSGTVNVTPTAKPDGTVSILYMGSNAGSTTMNISGDITVRNKFYMGHESTATDVATINQTAGNVVFGSGNASRTYFGRGDGQSFYNLSGGTLTTVGDWAHFGNSVDSDTSPGTFTFNQTGGTFSDVGTGTSGVGGLLVSDETDAVSFINVSGGTFHADNAVASRMGDNGTATITINGTGAMDSSSALFSLGHYAGATGTMNVSGDGTFDYTGADLRIGRSGTGNVTISENGSFTASGTDTHLGYYTGSEGNVIVDGGTFNANSTTSTRLGNYGSATVTVTGTGVMNSSSEKFMVGTHGRIGSSGTLNVNGNGVVTSSAAEFGVGFYRDTDVDPAGVAGIGIVNVAGSGTLNHSGAVFSVGRSGVGTLNLSEDGDINLTGATVYIGRYYYDGEGGSGTVNMSGGTLTHSGAANTLWVGYDKEGVFNQTGGALEVARLRLADDSRSTGLYSISGGSLKANNFITGGTSGAGIFEVYGSGATSIEAANISFYNDTLRVVLDAGGSTLMVADNSINASYNGQIDIRGVFQLDTTGTFDGTFGDVYNIGWASDVVLTSTMTDFTVLSGTEFEMSILENVDQYGNAGTGQMLQVTVIPEPATLGMLAFVGGAMLWVRRKFMI
;
A
#
# COMPACT_ATOMS: atom_id res chain seq x y z
N MET A 1 21.39 47.72 78.73
CA MET A 1 21.67 46.94 77.50
C MET A 1 22.07 47.96 76.42
N LYS A 2 23.38 48.16 76.18
CA LYS A 2 24.15 47.61 75.04
C LYS A 2 23.50 47.97 73.69
N LYS A 3 23.91 49.09 73.07
CA LYS A 3 24.93 49.23 71.99
C LYS A 3 24.44 48.76 70.61
N LEU A 4 24.08 49.75 69.78
CA LEU A 4 24.57 50.04 68.43
C LEU A 4 25.26 48.88 67.66
N MET A 5 24.71 48.51 66.49
CA MET A 5 25.46 48.46 65.22
C MET A 5 24.52 48.19 64.03
N VAL A 6 24.35 49.24 63.21
CA VAL A 6 23.87 49.18 61.83
C VAL A 6 25.03 48.67 60.98
N LEU A 7 24.84 47.60 60.21
CA LEU A 7 25.74 47.17 59.16
C LEU A 7 24.95 47.18 57.84
N LEU A 8 25.17 48.23 57.07
CA LEU A 8 24.66 48.45 55.72
C LEU A 8 25.55 47.64 54.77
N ALA A 9 25.07 46.49 54.30
CA ALA A 9 25.71 45.73 53.22
C ALA A 9 25.17 46.23 51.88
N THR A 10 25.84 47.22 51.29
CA THR A 10 25.69 47.57 49.87
C THR A 10 26.30 46.47 49.03
N THR A 11 25.47 45.54 48.55
CA THR A 11 25.83 44.62 47.47
C THR A 11 25.89 45.42 46.17
N LEU A 12 27.11 45.75 45.74
CA LEU A 12 27.38 46.33 44.43
C LEU A 12 27.09 45.25 43.39
N VAL A 13 25.83 45.17 42.92
CA VAL A 13 25.50 44.43 41.70
C VAL A 13 26.08 45.25 40.55
N ALA A 14 27.23 44.81 40.04
CA ALA A 14 27.69 45.21 38.73
C ALA A 14 26.62 44.73 37.73
N THR A 15 25.64 45.58 37.46
CA THR A 15 24.87 45.49 36.23
C THR A 15 25.87 45.80 35.13
N THR A 16 26.48 44.75 34.58
CA THR A 16 26.88 44.81 33.18
C THR A 16 25.57 45.08 32.45
N SER A 17 25.31 46.35 32.13
CA SER A 17 24.34 46.71 31.12
C SER A 17 24.81 46.00 29.87
N MET A 18 24.24 44.82 29.60
CA MET A 18 24.18 44.31 28.24
C MET A 18 23.52 45.45 27.49
N ALA A 19 24.29 46.17 26.67
CA ALA A 19 23.72 47.11 25.73
C ALA A 19 22.63 46.33 25.01
N VAL A 20 21.38 46.72 25.22
CA VAL A 20 20.27 46.24 24.43
C VAL A 20 20.58 46.78 23.05
N VAL A 21 21.22 45.94 22.23
CA VAL A 21 21.38 46.22 20.81
C VAL A 21 19.96 46.33 20.29
N ASN A 22 19.57 47.53 19.90
CA ASN A 22 18.24 47.80 19.40
C ASN A 22 18.12 47.07 18.05
N TYR A 23 17.42 45.93 18.02
CA TYR A 23 17.23 45.08 16.84
C TYR A 23 16.28 45.72 15.78
N GLY A 24 16.22 47.04 15.71
CA GLY A 24 15.19 47.78 14.95
C GLY A 24 15.54 48.14 13.51
N ASN A 25 16.81 48.04 13.11
CA ASN A 25 17.23 48.61 11.84
C ASN A 25 16.99 47.61 10.70
N SER A 26 15.93 47.86 9.93
CA SER A 26 15.63 47.17 8.68
C SER A 26 16.21 47.97 7.50
N VAL A 27 16.89 47.27 6.59
CA VAL A 27 17.44 47.83 5.36
C VAL A 27 16.71 47.24 4.16
N HIS A 28 16.31 48.11 3.25
CA HIS A 28 15.38 47.83 2.17
C HIS A 28 16.09 47.96 0.83
N TRP A 29 15.90 46.98 -0.05
CA TRP A 29 16.37 46.98 -1.42
C TRP A 29 15.21 47.30 -2.37
N ASP A 30 15.36 48.40 -3.11
CA ASP A 30 14.44 48.83 -4.16
C ASP A 30 15.25 49.21 -5.40
N GLY A 31 15.54 48.23 -6.27
CA GLY A 31 16.39 48.47 -7.44
C GLY A 31 16.87 47.22 -8.18
N THR A 32 17.74 47.42 -9.18
CA THR A 32 18.42 46.35 -9.92
C THR A 32 19.93 46.51 -9.80
N GLY A 33 20.64 45.46 -9.38
CA GLY A 33 22.09 45.53 -9.17
C GLY A 33 22.66 44.36 -8.37
N ASP A 34 23.92 44.48 -8.03
CA ASP A 34 24.64 43.49 -7.22
C ASP A 34 24.43 43.74 -5.73
N TRP A 35 24.50 42.71 -4.87
CA TRP A 35 24.25 42.82 -3.42
C TRP A 35 25.05 43.95 -2.74
N THR A 36 26.24 44.24 -3.26
CA THR A 36 27.15 45.27 -2.76
C THR A 36 26.85 46.69 -3.28
N ASP A 37 25.84 46.89 -4.12
CA ASP A 37 25.49 48.20 -4.65
C ASP A 37 24.86 49.12 -3.59
N SER A 38 24.64 50.38 -3.95
CA SER A 38 24.04 51.41 -3.09
C SER A 38 22.51 51.41 -3.12
N ASN A 39 21.85 50.33 -3.58
CA ASN A 39 20.39 50.23 -3.65
C ASN A 39 19.74 49.89 -2.29
N TRP A 40 20.55 49.64 -1.27
CA TRP A 40 20.09 49.48 0.11
C TRP A 40 19.82 50.85 0.74
N SER A 41 18.62 51.04 1.27
CA SER A 41 18.20 52.22 2.04
C SER A 41 17.66 51.83 3.41
N GLU A 42 17.95 52.62 4.44
CA GLU A 42 17.29 52.46 5.74
C GLU A 42 15.81 52.87 5.65
N TRP A 43 14.95 52.19 6.40
CA TRP A 43 13.53 52.54 6.44
C TRP A 43 13.31 53.95 7.02
N ALA A 44 12.63 54.80 6.26
CA ALA A 44 12.56 56.26 6.48
C ALA A 44 11.97 56.73 7.82
N SER A 45 11.40 55.85 8.65
CA SER A 45 10.83 56.22 9.95
C SER A 45 11.84 56.29 11.10
N ASP A 46 13.08 55.84 10.90
CA ASP A 46 14.13 55.94 11.93
C ASP A 46 15.05 57.14 11.70
N THR A 47 14.49 58.35 11.82
CA THR A 47 15.22 59.60 11.52
C THR A 47 16.24 60.00 12.60
N ASN A 48 16.47 59.17 13.63
CA ASN A 48 17.25 59.53 14.81
C ASN A 48 18.64 58.86 14.92
N ASP A 49 19.04 57.99 14.00
CA ASP A 49 20.36 57.32 14.06
C ASP A 49 21.07 57.31 12.69
N VAL A 50 21.60 58.47 12.29
CA VAL A 50 21.95 58.81 10.89
C VAL A 50 23.25 58.18 10.35
N THR A 51 23.74 57.04 10.83
CA THR A 51 25.08 56.58 10.39
C THR A 51 25.35 55.08 10.22
N VAL A 52 24.40 54.16 10.40
CA VAL A 52 24.86 52.91 11.00
C VAL A 52 24.83 51.68 10.07
N TRP A 53 23.91 51.54 9.09
CA TRP A 53 23.85 50.27 8.33
C TRP A 53 23.39 50.41 6.88
N ASN A 54 24.31 50.50 5.92
CA ASN A 54 23.93 50.58 4.51
C ASN A 54 23.95 49.23 3.78
N ARG A 55 24.45 48.13 4.37
CA ARG A 55 24.58 46.84 3.68
C ARG A 55 24.40 45.64 4.62
N PRO A 56 23.37 44.79 4.42
CA PRO A 56 23.19 43.57 5.21
C PRO A 56 24.30 42.53 4.93
N GLY A 57 24.70 41.81 5.98
CA GLY A 57 25.85 40.90 5.98
C GLY A 57 27.24 41.54 5.82
N TRP A 58 27.42 42.86 5.97
CA TRP A 58 28.74 43.53 5.79
C TRP A 58 29.62 43.54 7.06
N VAL A 59 30.78 42.87 7.02
CA VAL A 59 31.73 42.67 8.14
C VAL A 59 33.06 43.43 7.92
N VAL A 60 33.70 43.31 6.76
CA VAL A 60 35.03 43.88 6.48
C VAL A 60 34.94 45.36 6.15
N GLY A 61 35.45 46.21 7.03
CA GLY A 61 35.39 47.68 6.89
C GLY A 61 34.19 48.32 7.60
N ASN A 62 33.42 47.52 8.35
CA ASN A 62 32.38 48.03 9.23
C ASN A 62 33.02 48.80 10.42
N PRO A 63 32.82 50.13 10.54
CA PRO A 63 33.45 50.93 11.59
C PRO A 63 32.99 50.59 13.02
N ILE A 64 31.95 49.76 13.16
CA ILE A 64 31.33 49.37 14.44
C ILE A 64 31.82 47.99 14.89
N ASN A 65 32.42 47.22 13.99
CA ASN A 65 33.04 45.94 14.33
C ASN A 65 34.45 46.16 14.91
N THR A 66 34.53 46.81 16.09
CA THR A 66 35.80 47.16 16.74
C THR A 66 36.35 46.06 17.64
N ASN A 67 35.59 44.97 17.87
CA ASN A 67 36.03 43.84 18.68
C ASN A 67 36.38 42.65 17.79
N LEU A 68 37.65 42.25 17.82
CA LEU A 68 38.22 41.06 17.17
C LEU A 68 37.69 39.72 17.73
N SER A 69 36.50 39.71 18.33
CA SER A 69 35.86 38.48 18.76
C SER A 69 35.37 37.75 17.51
N THR A 70 35.83 36.53 17.33
CA THR A 70 35.42 35.60 16.27
C THR A 70 33.92 35.25 16.30
N ASP A 71 33.19 35.75 17.31
CA ASP A 71 31.75 35.58 17.48
C ASP A 71 30.92 36.72 16.84
N VAL A 72 31.49 37.69 16.11
CA VAL A 72 30.75 38.87 15.59
C VAL A 72 30.71 39.00 14.05
N ASP A 73 30.66 37.88 13.32
CA ASP A 73 30.46 37.83 11.85
C ASP A 73 28.98 37.97 11.40
N TRP A 74 28.16 38.66 12.19
CA TRP A 74 26.72 38.79 12.03
C TRP A 74 26.29 40.20 12.34
N ASN A 75 25.67 40.87 11.36
CA ASN A 75 24.96 42.10 11.63
C ASN A 75 23.50 41.76 12.00
N GLY A 76 23.04 42.25 13.15
CA GLY A 76 21.68 41.96 13.64
C GLY A 76 20.55 42.54 12.79
N GLY A 77 20.86 43.25 11.69
CA GLY A 77 19.90 43.93 10.84
C GLY A 77 19.03 43.00 10.00
N TYR A 78 17.84 43.49 9.66
CA TYR A 78 16.88 42.79 8.82
C TYR A 78 17.02 43.27 7.37
N ALA A 79 17.26 42.34 6.45
CA ALA A 79 17.33 42.65 5.03
C ALA A 79 15.96 42.44 4.40
N HIS A 80 15.41 43.47 3.76
CA HIS A 80 14.18 43.42 2.99
C HIS A 80 14.49 43.64 1.52
N ILE A 81 14.03 42.74 0.65
CA ILE A 81 14.02 42.94 -0.79
C ILE A 81 12.58 43.20 -1.17
N ASP A 82 12.24 44.47 -1.33
CA ASP A 82 10.86 44.90 -1.59
C ASP A 82 10.52 44.85 -3.08
N SER A 83 11.48 45.24 -3.93
CA SER A 83 11.26 45.31 -5.38
C SER A 83 12.56 45.12 -6.18
N GLY A 84 12.42 44.69 -7.44
CA GLY A 84 13.52 44.66 -8.40
C GLY A 84 14.37 43.39 -8.37
N THR A 85 15.64 43.49 -8.74
CA THR A 85 16.55 42.34 -8.91
C THR A 85 17.86 42.54 -8.15
N VAL A 86 18.20 41.60 -7.26
CA VAL A 86 19.50 41.57 -6.57
C VAL A 86 20.35 40.40 -7.06
N ASN A 87 21.61 40.64 -7.38
CA ASN A 87 22.56 39.60 -7.78
C ASN A 87 23.55 39.32 -6.65
N VAL A 88 23.64 38.07 -6.21
CA VAL A 88 24.67 37.56 -5.30
C VAL A 88 25.69 36.80 -6.14
N THR A 89 26.84 37.41 -6.41
CA THR A 89 27.91 36.83 -7.22
C THR A 89 29.14 36.51 -6.37
N PRO A 90 30.10 35.70 -6.83
CA PRO A 90 31.32 35.42 -6.06
C PRO A 90 32.10 36.69 -5.66
N THR A 91 32.01 37.76 -6.45
CA THR A 91 32.67 39.04 -6.19
C THR A 91 31.78 40.08 -5.51
N ALA A 92 30.46 39.86 -5.50
CA ALA A 92 29.47 40.75 -4.91
C ALA A 92 28.48 39.95 -4.05
N LYS A 93 29.02 39.25 -3.05
CA LYS A 93 28.27 38.54 -2.02
C LYS A 93 28.37 39.27 -0.67
N PRO A 94 27.45 39.04 0.27
CA PRO A 94 27.69 39.40 1.66
C PRO A 94 29.03 38.79 2.12
N ASP A 95 29.86 39.57 2.83
CA ASP A 95 31.14 39.09 3.36
C ASP A 95 31.01 38.43 4.75
N GLY A 96 29.83 38.52 5.37
CA GLY A 96 29.42 37.78 6.57
C GLY A 96 27.98 37.25 6.49
N THR A 97 27.40 36.96 7.65
CA THR A 97 26.09 36.31 7.74
C THR A 97 24.96 37.34 7.85
N VAL A 98 23.89 37.16 7.06
CA VAL A 98 22.66 37.95 7.16
C VAL A 98 21.82 37.41 8.33
N SER A 99 21.37 38.26 9.26
CA SER A 99 20.57 37.78 10.40
C SER A 99 19.18 37.30 9.99
N ILE A 100 18.40 38.17 9.35
CA ILE A 100 17.06 37.86 8.82
C ILE A 100 16.95 38.42 7.40
N LEU A 101 16.35 37.65 6.50
CA LEU A 101 16.08 38.04 5.12
C LEU A 101 14.59 37.89 4.80
N TYR A 102 13.98 38.98 4.32
CA TYR A 102 12.63 39.04 3.77
C TYR A 102 12.73 39.32 2.27
N MET A 103 11.94 38.60 1.48
CA MET A 103 11.81 38.79 0.05
C MET A 103 10.34 38.92 -0.33
N GLY A 104 10.02 39.98 -1.09
CA GLY A 104 8.67 40.24 -1.60
C GLY A 104 7.78 41.04 -0.65
N SER A 105 8.34 41.93 0.18
CA SER A 105 7.63 42.56 1.31
C SER A 105 6.72 43.77 1.03
N ASN A 106 6.60 44.32 -0.18
CA ASN A 106 5.78 45.53 -0.40
C ASN A 106 5.36 45.76 -1.87
N ALA A 107 4.33 45.04 -2.35
CA ALA A 107 3.69 45.24 -3.67
C ALA A 107 4.67 45.33 -4.86
N GLY A 108 5.05 44.18 -5.42
CA GLY A 108 5.99 44.12 -6.54
C GLY A 108 6.59 42.74 -6.77
N SER A 109 7.16 42.55 -7.97
CA SER A 109 7.96 41.36 -8.28
C SER A 109 9.39 41.55 -7.80
N THR A 110 9.91 40.57 -7.07
CA THR A 110 11.29 40.54 -6.58
C THR A 110 12.03 39.35 -7.15
N THR A 111 13.28 39.54 -7.53
CA THR A 111 14.16 38.48 -8.03
C THR A 111 15.51 38.52 -7.33
N MET A 112 16.01 37.37 -6.87
CA MET A 112 17.38 37.21 -6.42
C MET A 112 18.10 36.19 -7.30
N ASN A 113 19.18 36.61 -7.96
CA ASN A 113 20.02 35.71 -8.75
C ASN A 113 21.27 35.33 -7.94
N ILE A 114 21.48 34.05 -7.71
CA ILE A 114 22.57 33.55 -6.87
C ILE A 114 23.55 32.72 -7.72
N SER A 115 24.81 33.15 -7.69
CA SER A 115 25.98 32.42 -8.21
C SER A 115 27.17 32.43 -7.24
N GLY A 116 27.11 33.22 -6.15
CA GLY A 116 28.03 33.19 -5.01
C GLY A 116 27.38 32.60 -3.76
N ASP A 117 28.14 32.52 -2.66
CA ASP A 117 27.64 31.99 -1.38
C ASP A 117 26.82 33.04 -0.62
N ILE A 118 25.80 32.59 0.13
CA ILE A 118 25.04 33.43 1.07
C ILE A 118 24.56 32.58 2.25
N THR A 119 24.69 33.12 3.45
CA THR A 119 24.19 32.50 4.69
C THR A 119 23.22 33.45 5.38
N VAL A 120 22.03 32.94 5.70
CA VAL A 120 21.04 33.60 6.56
C VAL A 120 20.95 32.83 7.87
N ARG A 121 21.19 33.51 9.00
CA ARG A 121 21.36 32.84 10.30
C ARG A 121 20.05 32.44 10.95
N ASN A 122 19.12 33.38 11.12
CA ASN A 122 17.99 33.18 12.02
C ASN A 122 16.71 32.86 11.27
N LYS A 123 16.27 33.75 10.37
CA LYS A 123 14.98 33.61 9.70
C LYS A 123 15.08 34.01 8.24
N PHE A 124 14.45 33.21 7.39
CA PHE A 124 14.27 33.53 5.99
C PHE A 124 12.78 33.51 5.67
N TYR A 125 12.29 34.55 5.01
CA TYR A 125 10.90 34.67 4.58
C TYR A 125 10.86 35.06 3.10
N MET A 126 10.19 34.25 2.29
CA MET A 126 9.93 34.52 0.89
C MET A 126 8.42 34.64 0.65
N GLY A 127 8.00 35.72 0.01
CA GLY A 127 6.59 36.08 -0.18
C GLY A 127 5.99 36.91 0.96
N HIS A 128 6.75 37.26 2.00
CA HIS A 128 6.24 37.94 3.20
C HIS A 128 5.29 39.11 2.90
N GLU A 129 4.10 39.18 3.52
CA GLU A 129 3.13 40.28 3.36
C GLU A 129 2.66 40.53 1.90
N SER A 130 2.80 39.51 1.04
CA SER A 130 2.33 39.57 -0.34
C SER A 130 0.82 39.61 -0.44
N THR A 131 0.33 40.45 -1.35
CA THR A 131 -1.00 40.31 -1.94
C THR A 131 -0.98 39.20 -3.00
N ALA A 132 -2.15 38.71 -3.42
CA ALA A 132 -2.27 37.64 -4.42
C ALA A 132 -1.57 37.92 -5.78
N THR A 133 -1.13 39.16 -6.04
CA THR A 133 -0.40 39.53 -7.27
C THR A 133 1.12 39.56 -7.13
N ASP A 134 1.67 39.47 -5.92
CA ASP A 134 3.11 39.61 -5.72
C ASP A 134 3.86 38.31 -6.04
N VAL A 135 5.06 38.46 -6.60
CA VAL A 135 5.88 37.33 -7.05
C VAL A 135 7.30 37.48 -6.52
N ALA A 136 7.74 36.54 -5.69
CA ALA A 136 9.13 36.42 -5.27
C ALA A 136 9.82 35.29 -6.05
N THR A 137 11.02 35.53 -6.58
CA THR A 137 11.79 34.52 -7.33
C THR A 137 13.23 34.46 -6.85
N ILE A 138 13.76 33.25 -6.65
CA ILE A 138 15.19 32.99 -6.49
C ILE A 138 15.66 32.12 -7.64
N ASN A 139 16.76 32.52 -8.30
CA ASN A 139 17.44 31.74 -9.32
C ASN A 139 18.85 31.39 -8.85
N GLN A 140 19.08 30.17 -8.39
CA GLN A 140 20.38 29.69 -7.96
C GLN A 140 21.04 28.83 -9.05
N THR A 141 22.16 29.33 -9.57
CA THR A 141 22.95 28.66 -10.62
C THR A 141 24.25 28.04 -10.09
N ALA A 142 24.74 28.52 -8.95
CA ALA A 142 25.94 28.07 -8.27
C ALA A 142 25.94 28.56 -6.80
N GLY A 143 27.06 28.35 -6.09
CA GLY A 143 27.27 28.82 -4.72
C GLY A 143 26.61 27.94 -3.65
N ASN A 144 27.02 28.16 -2.39
CA ASN A 144 26.43 27.53 -1.23
C ASN A 144 25.46 28.51 -0.54
N VAL A 145 24.17 28.18 -0.55
CA VAL A 145 23.11 28.94 0.10
C VAL A 145 22.71 28.20 1.37
N VAL A 146 22.76 28.89 2.51
CA VAL A 146 22.37 28.31 3.80
C VAL A 146 21.32 29.19 4.46
N PHE A 147 20.15 28.64 4.78
CA PHE A 147 19.09 29.31 5.53
C PHE A 147 18.86 28.63 6.88
N GLY A 148 19.06 29.36 7.97
CA GLY A 148 18.69 28.96 9.32
C GLY A 148 19.81 28.37 10.20
N SER A 149 21.04 28.88 10.12
CA SER A 149 22.18 28.36 10.90
C SER A 149 22.14 28.59 12.44
N GLY A 150 21.07 29.18 13.02
CA GLY A 150 20.90 29.38 14.47
C GLY A 150 19.96 28.38 15.19
N ASN A 151 20.01 28.36 16.53
CA ASN A 151 19.32 27.39 17.42
C ASN A 151 17.77 27.52 17.54
N ALA A 152 17.10 28.28 16.69
CA ALA A 152 15.64 28.41 16.64
C ALA A 152 15.18 28.90 15.27
N SER A 153 15.93 28.50 14.24
CA SER A 153 15.78 29.08 12.92
C SER A 153 14.59 28.48 12.19
N ARG A 154 13.90 29.33 11.45
CA ARG A 154 12.79 28.91 10.59
C ARG A 154 12.96 29.52 9.21
N THR A 155 12.76 28.68 8.22
CA THR A 155 12.83 29.05 6.81
C THR A 155 11.43 28.91 6.23
N TYR A 156 10.88 30.01 5.75
CA TYR A 156 9.53 30.07 5.18
C TYR A 156 9.62 30.45 3.70
N PHE A 157 9.18 29.55 2.86
CA PHE A 157 8.99 29.78 1.44
C PHE A 157 7.50 29.91 1.12
N GLY A 158 7.11 30.95 0.38
CA GLY A 158 5.69 31.18 0.05
C GLY A 158 4.86 31.54 1.27
N ARG A 159 5.29 32.56 2.01
CA ARG A 159 4.51 33.20 3.08
C ARG A 159 3.50 34.19 2.48
N GLY A 160 2.27 34.26 2.95
CA GLY A 160 1.23 35.20 2.44
C GLY A 160 0.55 34.74 1.15
N ASP A 161 -0.28 35.59 0.53
CA ASP A 161 -1.20 35.26 -0.58
C ASP A 161 -0.51 35.14 -1.96
N GLY A 162 0.73 35.59 -2.09
CA GLY A 162 1.45 35.70 -3.36
C GLY A 162 2.03 34.40 -3.91
N GLN A 163 2.79 34.52 -5.00
CA GLN A 163 3.50 33.40 -5.63
C GLN A 163 5.00 33.45 -5.29
N SER A 164 5.59 32.30 -4.99
CA SER A 164 7.02 32.20 -4.71
C SER A 164 7.68 31.07 -5.50
N PHE A 165 8.80 31.36 -6.15
CA PHE A 165 9.52 30.43 -7.02
C PHE A 165 11.00 30.29 -6.62
N TYR A 166 11.43 29.09 -6.27
CA TYR A 166 12.86 28.80 -6.10
C TYR A 166 13.35 27.91 -7.23
N ASN A 167 14.25 28.41 -8.06
CA ASN A 167 14.83 27.69 -9.19
C ASN A 167 16.29 27.33 -8.88
N LEU A 168 16.55 26.05 -8.61
CA LEU A 168 17.86 25.48 -8.37
C LEU A 168 18.38 24.74 -9.61
N SER A 169 19.38 25.31 -10.29
CA SER A 169 20.04 24.66 -11.44
C SER A 169 21.49 24.26 -11.15
N GLY A 170 22.07 24.71 -10.04
CA GLY A 170 23.42 24.33 -9.61
C GLY A 170 23.77 24.89 -8.24
N GLY A 171 24.87 24.40 -7.65
CA GLY A 171 25.25 24.72 -6.26
C GLY A 171 24.49 23.90 -5.22
N THR A 172 24.49 24.39 -3.98
CA THR A 172 23.84 23.74 -2.83
C THR A 172 22.89 24.71 -2.15
N LEU A 173 21.66 24.29 -1.85
CA LEU A 173 20.76 24.94 -0.91
C LEU A 173 20.63 24.07 0.33
N THR A 174 20.95 24.62 1.50
CA THR A 174 20.78 23.94 2.79
C THR A 174 19.81 24.72 3.68
N THR A 175 18.77 24.05 4.16
CA THR A 175 17.96 24.55 5.27
C THR A 175 18.43 23.90 6.58
N VAL A 176 18.59 24.72 7.61
CA VAL A 176 19.06 24.31 8.93
C VAL A 176 18.06 24.83 9.97
N GLY A 177 17.88 24.08 11.06
CA GLY A 177 17.05 24.49 12.20
C GLY A 177 15.85 23.58 12.44
N ASP A 178 14.81 24.13 13.06
CA ASP A 178 13.67 23.36 13.57
C ASP A 178 12.70 22.96 12.45
N TRP A 179 12.27 23.87 11.56
CA TRP A 179 11.35 23.51 10.47
C TRP A 179 11.60 24.37 9.22
N ALA A 180 11.68 23.70 8.08
CA ALA A 180 11.58 24.31 6.76
C ALA A 180 10.13 24.21 6.28
N HIS A 181 9.49 25.36 6.06
CA HIS A 181 8.09 25.45 5.64
C HIS A 181 8.01 25.90 4.18
N PHE A 182 7.41 25.08 3.34
CA PHE A 182 7.15 25.35 1.93
C PHE A 182 5.64 25.55 1.76
N GLY A 183 5.20 26.76 1.45
CA GLY A 183 3.78 27.14 1.41
C GLY A 183 3.15 27.18 2.81
N ASN A 184 3.36 28.27 3.55
CA ASN A 184 2.85 28.47 4.91
C ASN A 184 2.32 29.91 5.05
N SER A 185 1.13 30.09 5.63
CA SER A 185 0.65 31.38 6.12
C SER A 185 0.90 31.47 7.63
N VAL A 186 1.64 32.47 8.11
CA VAL A 186 1.79 32.68 9.55
C VAL A 186 0.76 33.73 9.99
N ASP A 187 0.06 33.46 11.09
CA ASP A 187 -0.81 34.39 11.83
C ASP A 187 -2.10 34.81 11.11
N SER A 188 -3.16 34.00 11.24
CA SER A 188 -4.56 34.39 10.97
C SER A 188 -4.92 34.85 9.55
N ASP A 189 -3.96 34.86 8.63
CA ASP A 189 -4.17 35.30 7.26
C ASP A 189 -4.89 34.20 6.47
N THR A 190 -6.03 34.54 5.90
CA THR A 190 -7.04 33.58 5.43
C THR A 190 -6.74 32.97 4.06
N SER A 191 -5.59 33.25 3.45
CA SER A 191 -5.31 32.86 2.06
C SER A 191 -3.84 32.45 1.87
N PRO A 192 -3.45 31.19 2.11
CA PRO A 192 -2.08 30.77 1.82
C PRO A 192 -1.79 30.86 0.32
N GLY A 193 -0.66 31.48 -0.03
CA GLY A 193 -0.16 31.60 -1.39
C GLY A 193 0.45 30.30 -1.92
N THR A 194 0.88 30.36 -3.18
CA THR A 194 1.48 29.20 -3.87
C THR A 194 2.99 29.23 -3.82
N PHE A 195 3.63 28.11 -3.47
CA PHE A 195 5.07 27.94 -3.57
C PHE A 195 5.46 26.90 -4.61
N THR A 196 6.49 27.20 -5.41
CA THR A 196 7.06 26.27 -6.39
C THR A 196 8.58 26.18 -6.21
N PHE A 197 9.08 24.97 -5.97
CA PHE A 197 10.48 24.62 -5.99
C PHE A 197 10.82 23.86 -7.28
N ASN A 198 11.70 24.40 -8.11
CA ASN A 198 12.14 23.78 -9.36
C ASN A 198 13.63 23.43 -9.25
N GLN A 199 13.94 22.15 -9.36
CA GLN A 199 15.30 21.65 -9.38
C GLN A 199 15.61 20.99 -10.73
N THR A 200 16.61 21.54 -11.41
CA THR A 200 17.15 21.02 -12.68
C THR A 200 18.60 20.57 -12.54
N GLY A 201 19.22 20.84 -11.39
CA GLY A 201 20.58 20.46 -11.04
C GLY A 201 20.88 20.82 -9.57
N GLY A 202 22.14 20.70 -9.15
CA GLY A 202 22.56 21.04 -7.79
C GLY A 202 22.00 20.10 -6.71
N THR A 203 22.11 20.52 -5.45
CA THR A 203 21.70 19.75 -4.27
C THR A 203 20.83 20.60 -3.35
N PHE A 204 19.65 20.12 -3.00
CA PHE A 204 18.89 20.60 -1.85
C PHE A 204 19.13 19.68 -0.66
N SER A 205 19.30 20.24 0.54
CA SER A 205 19.44 19.48 1.77
C SER A 205 18.72 20.16 2.93
N ASP A 206 17.70 19.50 3.46
CA ASP A 206 17.13 19.87 4.75
C ASP A 206 17.90 19.14 5.85
N VAL A 207 18.58 19.88 6.73
CA VAL A 207 19.37 19.32 7.83
C VAL A 207 18.75 19.75 9.15
N GLY A 208 17.85 18.91 9.68
CA GLY A 208 17.33 19.09 11.03
C GLY A 208 18.45 18.90 12.07
N THR A 209 18.76 19.93 12.85
CA THR A 209 19.74 19.82 13.93
C THR A 209 19.09 19.07 15.08
N GLY A 210 19.29 17.75 15.16
CA GLY A 210 18.64 16.80 16.08
C GLY A 210 18.82 17.04 17.60
N THR A 211 19.08 18.26 18.05
CA THR A 211 19.28 18.62 19.46
C THR A 211 17.98 18.84 20.25
N SER A 212 16.82 18.97 19.59
CA SER A 212 15.52 19.22 20.26
C SER A 212 14.44 18.16 19.96
N GLY A 213 14.64 17.26 18.98
CA GLY A 213 13.55 16.40 18.49
C GLY A 213 12.41 17.18 17.83
N VAL A 214 12.66 18.45 17.47
CA VAL A 214 11.77 19.35 16.75
C VAL A 214 12.51 19.68 15.46
N GLY A 215 11.96 19.28 14.32
CA GLY A 215 12.71 19.09 13.08
C GLY A 215 11.79 18.71 11.93
N GLY A 216 11.81 19.37 10.78
CA GLY A 216 11.21 18.77 9.58
C GLY A 216 11.07 19.65 8.35
N LEU A 217 10.79 19.00 7.23
CA LEU A 217 10.28 19.63 6.03
C LEU A 217 8.76 19.53 6.03
N LEU A 218 8.08 20.69 6.03
CA LEU A 218 6.62 20.80 5.90
C LEU A 218 6.30 21.44 4.56
N VAL A 219 5.51 20.74 3.75
CA VAL A 219 5.05 21.24 2.46
C VAL A 219 3.54 21.37 2.50
N SER A 220 3.04 22.58 2.24
CA SER A 220 1.66 23.00 2.41
C SER A 220 1.19 22.80 3.84
N ASP A 221 1.77 23.60 4.74
CA ASP A 221 1.60 23.52 6.19
C ASP A 221 0.22 24.05 6.66
N GLU A 222 -0.45 24.87 5.87
CA GLU A 222 -1.74 25.45 6.23
C GLU A 222 -2.90 24.86 5.40
N THR A 223 -4.12 24.97 5.94
CA THR A 223 -5.33 24.60 5.20
C THR A 223 -5.42 25.48 3.94
N ASP A 224 -5.71 24.90 2.78
CA ASP A 224 -5.72 25.55 1.46
C ASP A 224 -4.36 25.90 0.84
N ALA A 225 -3.24 25.70 1.54
CA ALA A 225 -1.91 25.96 0.97
C ALA A 225 -1.64 25.00 -0.21
N VAL A 226 -1.07 25.53 -1.30
CA VAL A 226 -0.74 24.72 -2.49
C VAL A 226 0.74 24.88 -2.83
N SER A 227 1.47 23.76 -2.83
CA SER A 227 2.92 23.77 -3.08
C SER A 227 3.32 22.71 -4.10
N PHE A 228 4.33 23.05 -4.90
CA PHE A 228 4.89 22.20 -5.95
C PHE A 228 6.39 22.01 -5.73
N ILE A 229 6.87 20.77 -5.79
CA ILE A 229 8.30 20.44 -5.83
C ILE A 229 8.56 19.65 -7.10
N ASN A 230 9.35 20.22 -8.01
CA ASN A 230 9.68 19.62 -9.30
C ASN A 230 11.18 19.30 -9.33
N VAL A 231 11.54 18.02 -9.39
CA VAL A 231 12.93 17.53 -9.40
C VAL A 231 13.17 16.82 -10.73
N SER A 232 13.82 17.51 -11.65
CA SER A 232 14.14 17.01 -13.00
C SER A 232 15.63 16.68 -13.20
N GLY A 233 16.46 17.10 -12.24
CA GLY A 233 17.89 16.82 -12.16
C GLY A 233 18.45 17.24 -10.80
N GLY A 234 19.65 16.77 -10.46
CA GLY A 234 20.24 16.99 -9.14
C GLY A 234 19.65 16.06 -8.06
N THR A 235 19.92 16.39 -6.80
CA THR A 235 19.47 15.60 -5.63
C THR A 235 18.71 16.45 -4.63
N PHE A 236 17.56 15.98 -4.17
CA PHE A 236 16.74 16.58 -3.14
C PHE A 236 16.75 15.70 -1.88
N HIS A 237 17.49 16.12 -0.85
CA HIS A 237 17.55 15.41 0.43
C HIS A 237 16.49 15.95 1.40
N ALA A 238 15.40 15.21 1.57
CA ALA A 238 14.37 15.48 2.58
C ALA A 238 14.73 14.76 3.91
N ASP A 239 15.97 14.94 4.35
CA ASP A 239 16.63 14.18 5.41
C ASP A 239 16.49 14.86 6.77
N ASN A 240 15.33 14.69 7.40
CA ASN A 240 15.11 15.24 8.74
C ASN A 240 15.00 14.16 9.81
N ALA A 241 15.67 14.34 10.95
CA ALA A 241 15.63 13.37 12.06
C ALA A 241 14.20 13.02 12.55
N VAL A 242 13.21 13.91 12.37
CA VAL A 242 11.85 13.70 12.86
C VAL A 242 10.87 13.37 11.73
N ALA A 243 10.57 14.32 10.84
CA ALA A 243 9.55 14.11 9.82
C ALA A 243 9.73 14.95 8.55
N SER A 244 9.32 14.38 7.43
CA SER A 244 9.09 15.07 6.16
C SER A 244 7.63 14.87 5.75
N ARG A 245 6.87 15.96 5.64
CA ARG A 245 5.41 15.91 5.48
C ARG A 245 5.00 16.71 4.25
N MET A 246 4.34 16.02 3.33
CA MET A 246 3.93 16.56 2.05
C MET A 246 2.41 16.62 2.00
N GLY A 247 1.87 17.83 1.94
CA GLY A 247 0.45 18.07 2.20
C GLY A 247 0.22 17.84 3.69
N ASP A 248 0.80 18.69 4.53
CA ASP A 248 0.63 18.58 5.98
C ASP A 248 -0.83 18.88 6.35
N ASN A 249 -1.29 20.11 6.10
CA ASN A 249 -2.70 20.51 6.18
C ASN A 249 -3.31 20.89 4.82
N GLY A 250 -2.48 21.25 3.83
CA GLY A 250 -2.90 21.67 2.49
C GLY A 250 -2.67 20.62 1.41
N THR A 251 -2.44 21.09 0.19
CA THR A 251 -2.16 20.28 -1.00
C THR A 251 -0.70 20.41 -1.43
N ALA A 252 0.04 19.31 -1.47
CA ALA A 252 1.39 19.29 -2.02
C ALA A 252 1.49 18.34 -3.22
N THR A 253 2.21 18.76 -4.26
CA THR A 253 2.55 17.92 -5.40
C THR A 253 4.05 17.86 -5.58
N ILE A 254 4.59 16.64 -5.62
CA ILE A 254 5.99 16.36 -5.92
C ILE A 254 6.06 15.67 -7.28
N THR A 255 6.91 16.16 -8.17
CA THR A 255 7.20 15.53 -9.45
C THR A 255 8.68 15.25 -9.53
N ILE A 256 9.04 13.98 -9.71
CA ILE A 256 10.41 13.52 -9.91
C ILE A 256 10.46 12.90 -11.31
N ASN A 257 11.26 13.50 -12.20
CA ASN A 257 11.36 13.07 -13.58
C ASN A 257 12.78 13.24 -14.13
N GLY A 258 12.99 12.84 -15.39
CA GLY A 258 14.31 12.93 -16.02
C GLY A 258 15.35 12.18 -15.21
N THR A 259 16.42 12.85 -14.78
CA THR A 259 17.46 12.28 -13.91
C THR A 259 17.39 12.83 -12.48
N GLY A 260 16.23 13.36 -12.08
CA GLY A 260 16.02 13.88 -10.73
C GLY A 260 16.00 12.78 -9.68
N ALA A 261 16.65 13.02 -8.54
CA ALA A 261 16.66 12.11 -7.40
C ALA A 261 16.14 12.81 -6.15
N MET A 262 15.27 12.15 -5.40
CA MET A 262 14.87 12.55 -4.05
C MET A 262 15.14 11.40 -3.09
N ASP A 263 15.69 11.71 -1.92
CA ASP A 263 15.82 10.73 -0.85
C ASP A 263 15.31 11.29 0.48
N SER A 264 14.99 10.37 1.40
CA SER A 264 14.65 10.71 2.77
C SER A 264 14.98 9.56 3.73
N SER A 265 15.67 9.91 4.79
CA SER A 265 15.96 9.07 5.95
C SER A 265 15.14 9.46 7.18
N SER A 266 14.12 10.30 7.00
CA SER A 266 13.30 10.81 8.11
C SER A 266 12.58 9.72 8.87
N ALA A 267 12.48 9.83 10.20
CA ALA A 267 11.76 8.83 10.99
C ALA A 267 10.30 8.64 10.51
N LEU A 268 9.67 9.70 10.01
CA LEU A 268 8.40 9.64 9.29
C LEU A 268 8.50 10.40 7.96
N PHE A 269 8.14 9.75 6.85
CA PHE A 269 7.79 10.44 5.61
C PHE A 269 6.29 10.24 5.34
N SER A 270 5.54 11.32 5.14
CA SER A 270 4.10 11.23 4.88
C SER A 270 3.60 12.07 3.72
N LEU A 271 2.72 11.48 2.90
CA LEU A 271 1.88 12.17 1.91
C LEU A 271 0.45 12.27 2.47
N GLY A 272 -0.12 13.47 2.58
CA GLY A 272 -1.45 13.69 3.17
C GLY A 272 -1.47 13.42 4.69
N HIS A 273 -0.86 14.32 5.47
CA HIS A 273 -0.56 14.08 6.89
C HIS A 273 -1.80 14.18 7.81
N TYR A 274 -2.52 15.30 7.74
CA TYR A 274 -3.75 15.56 8.49
C TYR A 274 -5.01 15.31 7.65
N ALA A 275 -6.16 15.26 8.30
CA ALA A 275 -7.45 15.05 7.63
C ALA A 275 -7.75 16.23 6.69
N GLY A 276 -8.24 15.93 5.48
CA GLY A 276 -8.47 16.94 4.44
C GLY A 276 -7.23 17.33 3.62
N ALA A 277 -6.02 17.05 4.11
CA ALA A 277 -4.78 17.32 3.40
C ALA A 277 -4.55 16.32 2.25
N THR A 278 -3.90 16.77 1.18
CA THR A 278 -3.57 15.94 0.01
C THR A 278 -2.08 16.00 -0.32
N GLY A 279 -1.40 14.87 -0.31
CA GLY A 279 -0.03 14.74 -0.81
C GLY A 279 -0.01 13.89 -2.08
N THR A 280 0.58 14.41 -3.15
CA THR A 280 0.74 13.69 -4.42
C THR A 280 2.22 13.60 -4.80
N MET A 281 2.67 12.42 -5.24
CA MET A 281 4.00 12.21 -5.78
C MET A 281 3.93 11.50 -7.13
N ASN A 282 4.58 12.06 -8.14
CA ASN A 282 4.71 11.46 -9.47
C ASN A 282 6.18 11.15 -9.72
N VAL A 283 6.51 9.90 -10.03
CA VAL A 283 7.86 9.44 -10.36
C VAL A 283 7.84 8.87 -11.77
N SER A 284 8.64 9.43 -12.67
CA SER A 284 8.63 9.08 -14.11
C SER A 284 10.02 9.18 -14.73
N GLY A 285 10.21 8.64 -15.93
CA GLY A 285 11.52 8.61 -16.59
C GLY A 285 12.54 7.84 -15.77
N ASP A 286 13.78 8.32 -15.72
CA ASP A 286 14.82 7.76 -14.84
C ASP A 286 14.80 8.38 -13.43
N GLY A 287 13.69 9.02 -13.04
CA GLY A 287 13.54 9.66 -11.74
C GLY A 287 13.50 8.65 -10.59
N THR A 288 14.11 9.00 -9.46
CA THR A 288 14.20 8.11 -8.29
C THR A 288 13.70 8.77 -6.99
N PHE A 289 12.95 8.00 -6.21
CA PHE A 289 12.63 8.30 -4.81
C PHE A 289 13.11 7.16 -3.92
N ASP A 290 14.01 7.45 -2.98
CA ASP A 290 14.57 6.45 -2.06
C ASP A 290 14.29 6.82 -0.59
N TYR A 291 13.48 6.01 0.09
CA TYR A 291 13.15 6.17 1.50
C TYR A 291 13.81 5.07 2.36
N THR A 292 14.50 5.49 3.41
CA THR A 292 15.25 4.61 4.34
C THR A 292 14.89 4.82 5.82
N GLY A 293 13.98 5.76 6.11
CA GLY A 293 13.55 6.07 7.47
C GLY A 293 12.64 5.02 8.11
N ALA A 294 12.09 5.27 9.30
CA ALA A 294 11.29 4.25 10.00
C ALA A 294 9.92 4.01 9.34
N ASP A 295 9.09 5.03 9.21
CA ASP A 295 7.69 4.89 8.75
C ASP A 295 7.41 5.68 7.46
N LEU A 296 7.13 4.99 6.35
CA LEU A 296 6.54 5.62 5.17
C LEU A 296 5.01 5.55 5.25
N ARG A 297 4.33 6.69 5.09
CA ARG A 297 2.86 6.76 5.11
C ARG A 297 2.30 7.49 3.89
N ILE A 298 1.60 6.77 3.03
CA ILE A 298 0.85 7.33 1.91
C ILE A 298 -0.62 7.41 2.34
N GLY A 299 -1.10 8.61 2.63
CA GLY A 299 -2.41 8.83 3.25
C GLY A 299 -2.39 8.52 4.74
N ARG A 300 -1.71 9.36 5.54
CA ARG A 300 -1.62 9.15 6.99
C ARG A 300 -2.97 9.36 7.66
N SER A 301 -3.53 10.56 7.56
CA SER A 301 -4.89 10.90 8.00
C SER A 301 -5.71 11.56 6.89
N GLY A 302 -5.05 12.07 5.85
CA GLY A 302 -5.68 12.60 4.63
C GLY A 302 -5.47 11.67 3.44
N THR A 303 -5.31 12.25 2.26
CA THR A 303 -5.17 11.53 0.99
C THR A 303 -3.73 11.56 0.51
N GLY A 304 -3.13 10.39 0.31
CA GLY A 304 -1.82 10.24 -0.32
C GLY A 304 -1.96 9.56 -1.68
N ASN A 305 -1.37 10.15 -2.72
CA ASN A 305 -1.37 9.62 -4.07
C ASN A 305 0.06 9.46 -4.58
N VAL A 306 0.37 8.30 -5.15
CA VAL A 306 1.66 8.05 -5.80
C VAL A 306 1.42 7.46 -7.20
N THR A 307 2.05 8.04 -8.22
CA THR A 307 2.08 7.50 -9.57
C THR A 307 3.51 7.22 -9.98
N ILE A 308 3.79 6.00 -10.42
CA ILE A 308 5.11 5.55 -10.84
C ILE A 308 5.00 5.04 -12.27
N SER A 309 5.71 5.67 -13.21
CA SER A 309 5.55 5.43 -14.64
C SER A 309 6.87 5.53 -15.40
N GLU A 310 6.88 5.16 -16.68
CA GLU A 310 7.99 5.45 -17.60
C GLU A 310 9.41 5.10 -17.07
N ASN A 311 9.59 3.93 -16.44
CA ASN A 311 10.82 3.47 -15.75
C ASN A 311 11.16 4.14 -14.40
N GLY A 312 10.32 5.03 -13.88
CA GLY A 312 10.54 5.69 -12.60
C GLY A 312 10.66 4.68 -11.46
N SER A 313 11.48 4.98 -10.46
CA SER A 313 11.74 4.08 -9.32
C SER A 313 11.34 4.72 -7.99
N PHE A 314 10.46 4.04 -7.26
CA PHE A 314 10.11 4.39 -5.88
C PHE A 314 10.55 3.25 -4.97
N THR A 315 11.48 3.51 -4.05
CA THR A 315 12.01 2.51 -3.11
C THR A 315 11.70 2.91 -1.68
N ALA A 316 11.07 2.01 -0.93
CA ALA A 316 10.90 2.11 0.51
C ALA A 316 11.61 0.94 1.18
N SER A 317 12.65 1.23 1.97
CA SER A 317 13.49 0.24 2.65
C SER A 317 13.53 0.44 4.18
N GLY A 318 12.56 1.20 4.67
CA GLY A 318 12.41 1.55 6.08
C GLY A 318 11.97 0.41 7.00
N THR A 319 11.42 0.75 8.15
CA THR A 319 10.78 -0.22 9.05
C THR A 319 9.44 -0.66 8.47
N ASP A 320 8.51 0.28 8.28
CA ASP A 320 7.15 0.02 7.81
C ASP A 320 6.74 0.93 6.64
N THR A 321 5.93 0.37 5.74
CA THR A 321 5.23 1.08 4.67
C THR A 321 3.74 0.92 4.85
N HIS A 322 3.02 2.04 4.96
CA HIS A 322 1.58 2.07 5.15
C HIS A 322 0.90 2.91 4.08
N LEU A 323 -0.15 2.36 3.47
CA LEU A 323 -1.08 3.07 2.61
C LEU A 323 -2.43 3.11 3.35
N GLY A 324 -3.03 4.29 3.52
CA GLY A 324 -4.26 4.43 4.30
C GLY A 324 -4.06 4.07 5.77
N TYR A 325 -3.28 4.89 6.51
CA TYR A 325 -2.87 4.56 7.86
C TYR A 325 -3.99 4.66 8.90
N TYR A 326 -4.65 5.81 9.06
CA TYR A 326 -5.71 6.02 10.05
C TYR A 326 -7.12 5.87 9.45
N THR A 327 -8.12 5.71 10.31
CA THR A 327 -9.53 5.69 9.90
C THR A 327 -9.90 6.94 9.11
N GLY A 328 -10.53 6.75 7.94
CA GLY A 328 -10.92 7.83 7.02
C GLY A 328 -9.81 8.33 6.10
N SER A 329 -8.57 7.82 6.22
CA SER A 329 -7.48 8.18 5.32
C SER A 329 -7.44 7.29 4.08
N GLU A 330 -6.84 7.79 3.00
CA GLU A 330 -6.76 7.12 1.70
C GLU A 330 -5.32 7.08 1.17
N GLY A 331 -4.81 5.89 0.87
CA GLY A 331 -3.52 5.70 0.21
C GLY A 331 -3.66 5.07 -1.17
N ASN A 332 -3.35 5.82 -2.22
CA ASN A 332 -3.50 5.38 -3.61
C ASN A 332 -2.14 5.30 -4.29
N VAL A 333 -1.81 4.14 -4.88
CA VAL A 333 -0.58 3.95 -5.65
C VAL A 333 -0.89 3.34 -7.02
N ILE A 334 -0.36 3.95 -8.08
CA ILE A 334 -0.45 3.46 -9.45
C ILE A 334 0.96 3.18 -9.95
N VAL A 335 1.21 1.98 -10.45
CA VAL A 335 2.47 1.58 -11.07
C VAL A 335 2.17 1.16 -12.51
N ASP A 336 2.51 2.03 -13.46
CA ASP A 336 2.27 1.84 -14.89
C ASP A 336 3.55 2.09 -15.69
N GLY A 337 4.38 1.05 -15.81
CA GLY A 337 5.65 1.09 -16.53
C GLY A 337 6.87 1.52 -15.72
N GLY A 338 6.74 1.80 -14.42
CA GLY A 338 7.88 1.97 -13.50
C GLY A 338 7.94 0.88 -12.42
N THR A 339 8.72 1.12 -11.35
CA THR A 339 8.94 0.13 -10.27
C THR A 339 8.66 0.70 -8.88
N PHE A 340 7.83 -0.01 -8.11
CA PHE A 340 7.62 0.23 -6.67
C PHE A 340 8.27 -0.87 -5.84
N ASN A 341 9.35 -0.55 -5.12
CA ASN A 341 10.05 -1.46 -4.22
C ASN A 341 9.63 -1.21 -2.76
N ALA A 342 8.58 -1.90 -2.29
CA ALA A 342 8.08 -1.84 -0.91
C ALA A 342 8.82 -2.85 -0.01
N ASN A 343 10.11 -2.61 0.19
CA ASN A 343 11.08 -3.48 0.87
C ASN A 343 11.28 -3.12 2.35
N SER A 344 10.25 -2.58 2.99
CA SER A 344 10.21 -2.33 4.43
C SER A 344 10.57 -3.58 5.22
N THR A 345 11.38 -3.47 6.27
CA THR A 345 11.87 -4.64 7.01
C THR A 345 10.76 -5.40 7.74
N THR A 346 9.79 -4.73 8.36
CA THR A 346 8.72 -5.38 9.14
C THR A 346 7.44 -5.56 8.34
N SER A 347 6.86 -4.50 7.77
CA SER A 347 5.60 -4.67 7.04
C SER A 347 5.36 -3.67 5.92
N THR A 348 4.69 -4.17 4.89
CA THR A 348 3.99 -3.38 3.88
C THR A 348 2.49 -3.62 4.04
N ARG A 349 1.72 -2.56 4.29
CA ARG A 349 0.28 -2.66 4.58
C ARG A 349 -0.55 -1.73 3.71
N LEU A 350 -1.55 -2.30 3.06
CA LEU A 350 -2.54 -1.61 2.24
C LEU A 350 -3.84 -1.59 3.05
N GLY A 351 -4.28 -0.41 3.48
CA GLY A 351 -5.47 -0.25 4.32
C GLY A 351 -5.16 -0.71 5.74
N ASN A 352 -4.49 0.16 6.51
CA ASN A 352 -4.08 -0.18 7.88
C ASN A 352 -5.21 -0.02 8.90
N TYR A 353 -5.76 1.19 8.99
CA TYR A 353 -7.04 1.48 9.62
C TYR A 353 -7.95 2.29 8.69
N GLY A 354 -7.41 2.76 7.56
CA GLY A 354 -8.11 3.47 6.49
C GLY A 354 -8.20 2.63 5.23
N SER A 355 -8.31 3.31 4.09
CA SER A 355 -8.50 2.69 2.78
C SER A 355 -7.23 2.77 1.95
N ALA A 356 -6.90 1.72 1.21
CA ALA A 356 -5.83 1.78 0.23
C ALA A 356 -6.15 1.05 -1.06
N THR A 357 -5.67 1.61 -2.16
CA THR A 357 -5.69 0.97 -3.49
C THR A 357 -4.30 1.01 -4.09
N VAL A 358 -3.79 -0.16 -4.47
CA VAL A 358 -2.60 -0.28 -5.31
C VAL A 358 -3.00 -0.90 -6.63
N THR A 359 -2.64 -0.26 -7.73
CA THR A 359 -2.86 -0.78 -9.09
C THR A 359 -1.51 -0.93 -9.79
N VAL A 360 -1.20 -2.16 -10.20
CA VAL A 360 -0.01 -2.49 -10.99
C VAL A 360 -0.49 -2.91 -12.37
N THR A 361 -0.07 -2.15 -13.39
CA THR A 361 -0.52 -2.35 -14.77
C THR A 361 0.55 -2.01 -15.79
N GLY A 362 0.23 -2.12 -17.08
CA GLY A 362 1.19 -1.91 -18.17
C GLY A 362 2.39 -2.83 -17.99
N THR A 363 3.61 -2.29 -18.02
CA THR A 363 4.84 -3.02 -17.66
C THR A 363 5.32 -2.68 -16.25
N GLY A 364 4.42 -2.20 -15.39
CA GLY A 364 4.71 -1.81 -14.02
C GLY A 364 5.08 -3.00 -13.14
N VAL A 365 5.99 -2.78 -12.20
CA VAL A 365 6.49 -3.81 -11.28
C VAL A 365 6.36 -3.34 -9.84
N MET A 366 5.80 -4.18 -8.98
CA MET A 366 5.85 -4.00 -7.53
C MET A 366 6.60 -5.16 -6.87
N ASN A 367 7.59 -4.84 -6.05
CA ASN A 367 8.34 -5.81 -5.26
C ASN A 367 8.09 -5.57 -3.78
N SER A 368 7.96 -6.64 -2.99
CA SER A 368 8.04 -6.54 -1.53
C SER A 368 8.84 -7.69 -0.93
N SER A 369 9.90 -7.34 -0.21
CA SER A 369 10.70 -8.26 0.61
C SER A 369 10.44 -8.14 2.11
N SER A 370 9.33 -7.48 2.50
CA SER A 370 8.99 -7.25 3.91
C SER A 370 8.70 -8.55 4.66
N GLU A 371 8.86 -8.60 5.99
CA GLU A 371 8.41 -9.80 6.72
C GLU A 371 6.91 -10.09 6.46
N LYS A 372 6.11 -9.03 6.27
CA LYS A 372 4.66 -9.10 6.09
C LYS A 372 4.18 -8.18 4.98
N PHE A 373 3.58 -8.75 3.95
CA PHE A 373 2.80 -8.00 2.96
C PHE A 373 1.32 -8.26 3.19
N MET A 374 0.59 -7.23 3.61
CA MET A 374 -0.81 -7.34 3.97
C MET A 374 -1.70 -6.41 3.15
N VAL A 375 -2.79 -6.99 2.62
CA VAL A 375 -3.84 -6.30 1.88
C VAL A 375 -5.11 -6.32 2.71
N GLY A 376 -5.51 -5.16 3.23
CA GLY A 376 -6.61 -5.01 4.17
C GLY A 376 -6.24 -5.53 5.55
N THR A 377 -5.89 -4.64 6.47
CA THR A 377 -5.46 -5.02 7.82
C THR A 377 -6.26 -4.34 8.93
N HIS A 378 -6.36 -4.99 10.09
CA HIS A 378 -6.99 -4.48 11.32
C HIS A 378 -8.50 -4.27 11.26
N GLY A 379 -9.10 -4.36 12.44
CA GLY A 379 -10.53 -4.47 12.62
C GLY A 379 -11.24 -3.21 13.06
N ARG A 380 -10.83 -2.04 12.55
CA ARG A 380 -11.58 -0.80 12.76
C ARG A 380 -12.49 -0.55 11.56
N ILE A 381 -13.64 0.08 11.81
CA ILE A 381 -14.58 0.50 10.76
C ILE A 381 -13.82 1.31 9.71
N GLY A 382 -13.96 0.92 8.44
CA GLY A 382 -13.34 1.60 7.30
C GLY A 382 -11.96 1.07 6.90
N SER A 383 -11.42 0.04 7.56
CA SER A 383 -10.16 -0.56 7.12
C SER A 383 -10.35 -1.46 5.91
N SER A 384 -9.79 -1.05 4.76
CA SER A 384 -9.89 -1.79 3.51
C SER A 384 -8.64 -1.64 2.66
N GLY A 385 -8.16 -2.75 2.10
CA GLY A 385 -7.04 -2.75 1.17
C GLY A 385 -7.41 -3.45 -0.12
N THR A 386 -7.06 -2.85 -1.25
CA THR A 386 -7.23 -3.43 -2.58
C THR A 386 -5.91 -3.43 -3.33
N LEU A 387 -5.55 -4.59 -3.89
CA LEU A 387 -4.42 -4.75 -4.82
C LEU A 387 -4.96 -5.25 -6.16
N ASN A 388 -4.76 -4.46 -7.22
CA ASN A 388 -5.12 -4.81 -8.58
C ASN A 388 -3.85 -5.10 -9.39
N VAL A 389 -3.80 -6.25 -10.05
CA VAL A 389 -2.71 -6.67 -10.92
C VAL A 389 -3.30 -7.01 -12.28
N ASN A 390 -3.17 -6.08 -13.24
CA ASN A 390 -3.87 -6.13 -14.53
C ASN A 390 -2.90 -5.86 -15.69
N GLY A 391 -3.30 -6.16 -16.94
CA GLY A 391 -2.39 -5.98 -18.09
C GLY A 391 -1.11 -6.79 -17.90
N ASN A 392 0.07 -6.32 -18.32
CA ASN A 392 1.32 -7.05 -18.05
C ASN A 392 1.97 -6.67 -16.68
N GLY A 393 1.18 -6.15 -15.74
CA GLY A 393 1.68 -5.73 -14.43
C GLY A 393 2.17 -6.93 -13.61
N VAL A 394 3.26 -6.76 -12.87
CA VAL A 394 3.88 -7.83 -12.07
C VAL A 394 4.02 -7.43 -10.61
N VAL A 395 3.48 -8.24 -9.71
CA VAL A 395 3.73 -8.16 -8.27
C VAL A 395 4.57 -9.35 -7.84
N THR A 396 5.71 -9.10 -7.19
CA THR A 396 6.56 -10.15 -6.60
C THR A 396 6.72 -9.93 -5.11
N SER A 397 6.31 -10.92 -4.32
CA SER A 397 6.43 -10.90 -2.87
C SER A 397 7.28 -12.04 -2.36
N SER A 398 8.39 -11.72 -1.71
CA SER A 398 9.18 -12.69 -0.94
C SER A 398 8.90 -12.60 0.56
N ALA A 399 7.80 -11.95 0.94
CA ALA A 399 7.45 -11.77 2.34
C ALA A 399 7.27 -13.10 3.05
N ALA A 400 7.62 -13.21 4.34
CA ALA A 400 7.38 -14.44 5.07
C ALA A 400 5.88 -14.79 5.10
N GLU A 401 5.03 -13.77 5.14
CA GLU A 401 3.59 -13.89 5.03
C GLU A 401 2.99 -12.87 4.05
N PHE A 402 2.18 -13.36 3.10
CA PHE A 402 1.24 -12.57 2.33
C PHE A 402 -0.18 -12.81 2.88
N GLY A 403 -0.85 -11.75 3.35
CA GLY A 403 -2.22 -11.81 3.86
C GLY A 403 -3.19 -10.95 3.07
N VAL A 404 -4.35 -11.51 2.72
CA VAL A 404 -5.50 -10.80 2.13
C VAL A 404 -6.64 -10.86 3.13
N GLY A 405 -7.03 -9.72 3.69
CA GLY A 405 -8.04 -9.65 4.75
C GLY A 405 -7.50 -10.21 6.06
N PHE A 406 -6.70 -9.40 6.75
CA PHE A 406 -5.93 -9.80 7.92
C PHE A 406 -6.34 -9.03 9.18
N TYR A 407 -6.48 -9.74 10.31
CA TYR A 407 -6.67 -9.11 11.63
C TYR A 407 -5.56 -9.49 12.61
N ARG A 408 -5.07 -8.50 13.37
CA ARG A 408 -4.09 -8.71 14.44
C ARG A 408 -4.71 -8.46 15.81
N ASP A 409 -4.80 -9.52 16.60
CA ASP A 409 -5.38 -9.55 17.94
C ASP A 409 -4.43 -9.02 19.03
N THR A 410 -4.03 -7.75 18.93
CA THR A 410 -3.46 -7.05 20.09
C THR A 410 -4.23 -5.79 20.46
N ASP A 411 -5.00 -5.24 19.52
CA ASP A 411 -5.95 -4.16 19.78
C ASP A 411 -7.32 -4.78 19.95
N VAL A 412 -7.72 -4.97 21.21
CA VAL A 412 -9.03 -5.50 21.61
C VAL A 412 -10.09 -4.48 21.18
N ASP A 413 -10.53 -4.51 19.92
CA ASP A 413 -11.75 -3.81 19.51
C ASP A 413 -12.95 -4.71 19.81
N PRO A 414 -13.79 -4.37 20.80
CA PRO A 414 -15.00 -5.13 21.11
C PRO A 414 -16.04 -5.06 19.98
N ALA A 415 -15.84 -4.25 18.93
CA ALA A 415 -16.76 -4.12 17.80
C ALA A 415 -16.66 -5.25 16.76
N GLY A 416 -15.65 -6.13 16.83
CA GLY A 416 -15.58 -7.33 15.99
C GLY A 416 -15.52 -7.07 14.47
N VAL A 417 -15.09 -5.88 14.05
CA VAL A 417 -14.98 -5.58 12.61
C VAL A 417 -13.72 -6.27 12.09
N ALA A 418 -13.82 -6.97 10.96
CA ALA A 418 -12.68 -7.63 10.33
C ALA A 418 -11.98 -6.68 9.35
N GLY A 419 -10.65 -6.80 9.21
CA GLY A 419 -9.94 -6.14 8.11
C GLY A 419 -10.39 -6.73 6.77
N ILE A 420 -10.72 -5.87 5.80
CA ILE A 420 -11.22 -6.27 4.48
C ILE A 420 -10.11 -6.17 3.45
N GLY A 421 -9.69 -7.29 2.87
CA GLY A 421 -8.67 -7.34 1.83
C GLY A 421 -9.21 -7.88 0.52
N ILE A 422 -8.85 -7.22 -0.58
CA ILE A 422 -9.22 -7.65 -1.93
C ILE A 422 -7.96 -7.68 -2.79
N VAL A 423 -7.71 -8.82 -3.45
CA VAL A 423 -6.70 -8.95 -4.49
C VAL A 423 -7.39 -9.34 -5.79
N ASN A 424 -7.15 -8.58 -6.86
CA ASN A 424 -7.65 -8.85 -8.20
C ASN A 424 -6.46 -9.12 -9.12
N VAL A 425 -6.47 -10.25 -9.82
CA VAL A 425 -5.48 -10.60 -10.85
C VAL A 425 -6.24 -10.92 -12.13
N ALA A 426 -6.01 -10.12 -13.17
CA ALA A 426 -6.71 -10.19 -14.45
C ALA A 426 -5.81 -9.74 -15.62
N GLY A 427 -6.33 -9.72 -16.85
CA GLY A 427 -5.54 -9.51 -18.05
C GLY A 427 -4.41 -10.54 -18.13
N SER A 428 -3.20 -10.09 -18.42
CA SER A 428 -1.96 -10.90 -18.34
C SER A 428 -1.17 -10.64 -17.05
N GLY A 429 -1.86 -10.20 -15.99
CA GLY A 429 -1.23 -9.73 -14.76
C GLY A 429 -0.65 -10.89 -13.98
N THR A 430 0.50 -10.69 -13.32
CA THR A 430 1.19 -11.76 -12.60
C THR A 430 1.40 -11.42 -11.13
N LEU A 431 0.94 -12.31 -10.23
CA LEU A 431 1.23 -12.28 -8.80
C LEU A 431 2.13 -13.46 -8.43
N ASN A 432 3.37 -13.17 -8.07
CA ASN A 432 4.33 -14.15 -7.57
C ASN A 432 4.49 -14.03 -6.06
N HIS A 433 4.43 -15.16 -5.37
CA HIS A 433 4.77 -15.25 -3.96
C HIS A 433 5.68 -16.44 -3.67
N SER A 434 6.78 -16.19 -2.97
CA SER A 434 7.78 -17.20 -2.59
C SER A 434 7.97 -17.32 -1.08
N GLY A 435 7.08 -16.73 -0.29
CA GLY A 435 7.10 -16.76 1.16
C GLY A 435 6.65 -18.09 1.76
N ALA A 436 6.65 -18.16 3.09
CA ALA A 436 6.22 -19.36 3.79
C ALA A 436 4.69 -19.50 3.85
N VAL A 437 3.95 -18.40 3.83
CA VAL A 437 2.49 -18.39 4.03
C VAL A 437 1.81 -17.41 3.08
N PHE A 438 0.80 -17.91 2.36
CA PHE A 438 -0.18 -17.10 1.67
C PHE A 438 -1.55 -17.33 2.31
N SER A 439 -2.26 -16.26 2.67
CA SER A 439 -3.56 -16.40 3.34
C SER A 439 -4.61 -15.47 2.76
N VAL A 440 -5.83 -15.97 2.65
CA VAL A 440 -7.04 -15.24 2.27
C VAL A 440 -8.04 -15.41 3.42
N GLY A 441 -8.38 -14.31 4.09
CA GLY A 441 -9.28 -14.31 5.25
C GLY A 441 -8.62 -14.85 6.52
N ARG A 442 -7.46 -14.30 6.91
CA ARG A 442 -6.79 -14.67 8.16
C ARG A 442 -7.28 -13.79 9.31
N SER A 443 -8.21 -14.31 10.09
CA SER A 443 -8.92 -13.59 11.15
C SER A 443 -9.68 -12.34 10.67
N GLY A 444 -9.73 -12.09 9.35
CA GLY A 444 -10.47 -11.02 8.72
C GLY A 444 -11.24 -11.53 7.48
N VAL A 445 -11.70 -10.61 6.62
CA VAL A 445 -12.44 -10.94 5.40
C VAL A 445 -11.54 -10.73 4.19
N GLY A 446 -11.12 -11.83 3.56
CA GLY A 446 -10.25 -11.80 2.38
C GLY A 446 -10.98 -12.27 1.13
N THR A 447 -10.78 -11.56 0.03
CA THR A 447 -11.24 -11.97 -1.30
C THR A 447 -10.07 -11.96 -2.28
N LEU A 448 -9.85 -13.06 -2.98
CA LEU A 448 -8.94 -13.16 -4.11
C LEU A 448 -9.74 -13.47 -5.38
N ASN A 449 -9.65 -12.61 -6.38
CA ASN A 449 -10.27 -12.80 -7.68
C ASN A 449 -9.20 -13.05 -8.73
N LEU A 450 -9.35 -14.15 -9.47
CA LEU A 450 -8.52 -14.53 -10.61
C LEU A 450 -9.41 -14.69 -11.85
N SER A 451 -9.09 -13.96 -12.92
CA SER A 451 -9.90 -13.91 -14.13
C SER A 451 -9.05 -13.70 -15.39
N GLU A 452 -9.69 -13.83 -16.56
CA GLU A 452 -9.04 -13.63 -17.87
C GLU A 452 -7.80 -14.53 -18.04
N ASP A 453 -6.63 -13.99 -18.38
CA ASP A 453 -5.37 -14.72 -18.55
C ASP A 453 -4.40 -14.49 -17.37
N GLY A 454 -4.92 -14.06 -16.21
CA GLY A 454 -4.09 -13.69 -15.07
C GLY A 454 -3.33 -14.88 -14.49
N ASP A 455 -2.16 -14.64 -13.90
CA ASP A 455 -1.30 -15.70 -13.37
C ASP A 455 -0.96 -15.47 -11.88
N ILE A 456 -1.18 -16.50 -11.06
CA ILE A 456 -0.78 -16.52 -9.66
C ILE A 456 0.18 -17.69 -9.43
N ASN A 457 1.41 -17.38 -9.03
CA ASN A 457 2.46 -18.37 -8.77
C ASN A 457 2.83 -18.37 -7.29
N LEU A 458 2.46 -19.45 -6.59
CA LEU A 458 2.73 -19.66 -5.17
C LEU A 458 3.79 -20.76 -5.03
N THR A 459 5.00 -20.37 -4.65
CA THR A 459 6.16 -21.26 -4.53
C THR A 459 6.58 -21.38 -3.07
N GLY A 460 6.69 -22.61 -2.53
CA GLY A 460 7.13 -22.81 -1.14
C GLY A 460 6.13 -22.40 -0.04
N ALA A 461 5.05 -21.70 -0.39
CA ALA A 461 4.04 -21.25 0.55
C ALA A 461 3.08 -22.36 0.98
N THR A 462 2.64 -22.35 2.23
CA THR A 462 1.37 -22.99 2.61
C THR A 462 0.23 -22.00 2.39
N VAL A 463 -0.84 -22.45 1.73
CA VAL A 463 -1.96 -21.57 1.35
C VAL A 463 -3.14 -21.85 2.26
N TYR A 464 -3.70 -20.79 2.84
CA TYR A 464 -4.87 -20.88 3.70
C TYR A 464 -5.98 -19.97 3.20
N ILE A 465 -7.17 -20.53 2.98
CA ILE A 465 -8.39 -19.79 2.68
C ILE A 465 -9.32 -20.01 3.86
N GLY A 466 -9.59 -18.96 4.63
CA GLY A 466 -10.28 -19.10 5.90
C GLY A 466 -9.37 -19.67 6.97
N ARG A 467 -8.65 -18.79 7.67
CA ARG A 467 -7.74 -19.17 8.76
C ARG A 467 -7.90 -18.29 9.98
N TYR A 468 -7.56 -18.86 11.12
CA TYR A 468 -7.53 -18.21 12.40
C TYR A 468 -6.15 -18.20 13.06
N TYR A 469 -6.03 -17.35 14.08
CA TYR A 469 -4.78 -17.20 14.81
C TYR A 469 -4.93 -17.16 16.35
N TYR A 470 -6.08 -16.79 16.97
CA TYR A 470 -6.18 -16.57 18.44
C TYR A 470 -7.57 -16.73 19.10
N ASP A 471 -7.99 -17.88 19.62
CA ASP A 471 -9.31 -18.16 20.28
C ASP A 471 -10.52 -17.15 20.16
N GLY A 472 -11.29 -17.17 19.06
CA GLY A 472 -12.41 -16.25 18.75
C GLY A 472 -12.94 -16.34 17.29
N GLU A 473 -14.01 -15.60 16.97
CA GLU A 473 -14.73 -15.59 15.67
C GLU A 473 -13.99 -14.79 14.56
N GLY A 474 -14.29 -15.04 13.27
CA GLY A 474 -14.14 -13.98 12.24
C GLY A 474 -13.17 -14.15 11.05
N GLY A 475 -12.53 -15.30 10.83
CA GLY A 475 -11.78 -15.54 9.59
C GLY A 475 -12.70 -16.00 8.46
N SER A 476 -12.80 -15.27 7.36
CA SER A 476 -13.55 -15.68 6.16
C SER A 476 -12.74 -15.41 4.90
N GLY A 477 -12.37 -16.47 4.19
CA GLY A 477 -11.61 -16.40 2.95
C GLY A 477 -12.45 -16.83 1.76
N THR A 478 -12.45 -16.02 0.70
CA THR A 478 -13.09 -16.36 -0.57
C THR A 478 -12.08 -16.25 -1.71
N VAL A 479 -11.99 -17.29 -2.53
CA VAL A 479 -11.28 -17.27 -3.81
C VAL A 479 -12.28 -17.48 -4.94
N ASN A 480 -12.31 -16.56 -5.89
CA ASN A 480 -13.12 -16.66 -7.11
C ASN A 480 -12.18 -16.79 -8.31
N MET A 481 -12.31 -17.87 -9.05
CA MET A 481 -11.50 -18.18 -10.21
C MET A 481 -12.40 -18.39 -11.43
N SER A 482 -12.38 -17.45 -12.37
CA SER A 482 -13.15 -17.52 -13.61
C SER A 482 -12.28 -17.65 -14.87
N GLY A 483 -10.98 -17.48 -14.72
CA GLY A 483 -9.96 -17.58 -15.78
C GLY A 483 -8.57 -17.76 -15.16
N GLY A 484 -7.54 -17.63 -16.00
CA GLY A 484 -6.15 -17.57 -15.58
C GLY A 484 -5.56 -18.89 -15.06
N THR A 485 -4.36 -18.80 -14.51
CA THR A 485 -3.64 -19.94 -13.92
C THR A 485 -3.32 -19.65 -12.46
N LEU A 486 -3.65 -20.58 -11.56
CA LEU A 486 -3.13 -20.59 -10.19
C LEU A 486 -2.25 -21.81 -10.03
N THR A 487 -0.94 -21.58 -9.88
CA THR A 487 0.05 -22.64 -9.64
C THR A 487 0.52 -22.61 -8.20
N HIS A 488 0.26 -23.68 -7.46
CA HIS A 488 0.76 -23.89 -6.11
C HIS A 488 1.74 -25.06 -6.08
N SER A 489 3.02 -24.73 -6.22
CA SER A 489 4.08 -25.70 -6.41
C SER A 489 4.83 -26.04 -5.12
N GLY A 490 5.30 -27.29 -5.02
CA GLY A 490 6.07 -27.82 -3.90
C GLY A 490 5.42 -29.07 -3.27
N ALA A 491 6.12 -30.21 -3.26
CA ALA A 491 5.53 -31.52 -2.95
C ALA A 491 4.96 -31.67 -1.51
N ALA A 492 5.36 -30.80 -0.59
CA ALA A 492 4.85 -30.75 0.79
C ALA A 492 3.73 -29.72 0.99
N ASN A 493 3.50 -28.85 0.01
CA ASN A 493 2.62 -27.71 0.17
C ASN A 493 1.15 -28.13 0.05
N THR A 494 0.30 -27.46 0.81
CA THR A 494 -1.13 -27.75 0.88
C THR A 494 -1.92 -26.47 0.71
N LEU A 495 -2.93 -26.53 -0.17
CA LEU A 495 -3.99 -25.55 -0.26
C LEU A 495 -5.11 -25.97 0.68
N TRP A 496 -5.32 -25.20 1.73
CA TRP A 496 -6.40 -25.40 2.69
C TRP A 496 -7.57 -24.49 2.36
N VAL A 497 -8.75 -25.09 2.16
CA VAL A 497 -10.02 -24.39 2.05
C VAL A 497 -10.83 -24.65 3.31
N GLY A 498 -10.89 -23.64 4.17
CA GLY A 498 -11.35 -23.76 5.53
C GLY A 498 -10.35 -24.53 6.37
N TYR A 499 -9.29 -23.89 6.86
CA TYR A 499 -8.32 -24.58 7.72
C TYR A 499 -8.90 -24.81 9.12
N ASP A 500 -9.29 -23.72 9.79
CA ASP A 500 -9.88 -23.68 11.13
C ASP A 500 -11.08 -22.70 11.21
N LYS A 501 -11.44 -22.12 10.06
CA LYS A 501 -12.54 -21.16 9.84
C LYS A 501 -13.18 -21.36 8.46
N GLU A 502 -14.03 -20.43 8.03
CA GLU A 502 -14.77 -20.52 6.78
C GLU A 502 -13.87 -20.19 5.58
N GLY A 503 -13.71 -21.15 4.68
CA GLY A 503 -13.04 -20.97 3.40
C GLY A 503 -13.93 -21.37 2.23
N VAL A 504 -13.95 -20.54 1.20
CA VAL A 504 -14.71 -20.78 -0.04
C VAL A 504 -13.78 -20.64 -1.24
N PHE A 505 -13.80 -21.63 -2.13
CA PHE A 505 -13.14 -21.59 -3.43
C PHE A 505 -14.18 -21.85 -4.52
N ASN A 506 -14.42 -20.84 -5.36
CA ASN A 506 -15.36 -20.90 -6.48
C ASN A 506 -14.59 -20.95 -7.79
N GLN A 507 -14.60 -22.09 -8.48
CA GLN A 507 -13.98 -22.26 -9.78
C GLN A 507 -15.05 -22.36 -10.88
N THR A 508 -15.07 -21.35 -11.75
CA THR A 508 -15.96 -21.27 -12.93
C THR A 508 -15.18 -21.29 -14.24
N GLY A 509 -13.84 -21.25 -14.17
CA GLY A 509 -12.92 -21.29 -15.31
C GLY A 509 -11.46 -21.36 -14.85
N GLY A 510 -10.52 -21.20 -15.78
CA GLY A 510 -9.07 -21.21 -15.52
C GLY A 510 -8.48 -22.58 -15.15
N ALA A 511 -7.18 -22.60 -14.87
CA ALA A 511 -6.42 -23.79 -14.48
C ALA A 511 -5.83 -23.70 -13.06
N LEU A 512 -6.31 -24.54 -12.15
CA LEU A 512 -5.73 -24.72 -10.81
C LEU A 512 -4.80 -25.93 -10.79
N GLU A 513 -3.51 -25.73 -10.53
CA GLU A 513 -2.54 -26.79 -10.25
C GLU A 513 -2.03 -26.68 -8.82
N VAL A 514 -2.23 -27.72 -8.02
CA VAL A 514 -1.80 -27.78 -6.62
C VAL A 514 -1.06 -29.07 -6.30
N ALA A 515 -0.20 -29.05 -5.29
CA ALA A 515 0.34 -30.30 -4.74
C ALA A 515 -0.74 -31.08 -3.99
N ARG A 516 -1.44 -30.45 -3.05
CA ARG A 516 -2.46 -31.07 -2.19
C ARG A 516 -3.62 -30.10 -2.00
N LEU A 517 -4.85 -30.57 -2.17
CA LEU A 517 -6.05 -29.84 -1.79
C LEU A 517 -6.66 -30.47 -0.54
N ARG A 518 -6.93 -29.65 0.48
CA ARG A 518 -7.57 -30.05 1.72
C ARG A 518 -8.73 -29.13 2.08
N LEU A 519 -9.84 -29.72 2.50
CA LEU A 519 -11.02 -28.99 2.96
C LEU A 519 -11.17 -29.14 4.48
N ALA A 520 -11.64 -28.12 5.18
CA ALA A 520 -12.17 -28.19 6.55
C ALA A 520 -11.33 -29.00 7.59
N ASP A 521 -10.05 -28.66 7.80
CA ASP A 521 -9.14 -29.49 8.61
C ASP A 521 -9.58 -29.66 10.07
N ASP A 522 -9.94 -28.55 10.72
CA ASP A 522 -10.27 -28.49 12.15
C ASP A 522 -11.78 -28.57 12.42
N SER A 523 -12.15 -29.04 13.60
CA SER A 523 -13.52 -29.40 14.03
C SER A 523 -14.55 -28.27 13.98
N ARG A 524 -14.11 -27.01 13.86
CA ARG A 524 -14.97 -25.82 13.77
C ARG A 524 -14.89 -25.12 12.41
N SER A 525 -14.19 -25.73 11.45
CA SER A 525 -14.00 -25.15 10.12
C SER A 525 -15.07 -25.62 9.16
N THR A 526 -15.35 -24.78 8.16
CA THR A 526 -16.15 -25.11 6.99
C THR A 526 -15.32 -24.80 5.76
N GLY A 527 -15.24 -25.77 4.86
CA GLY A 527 -14.49 -25.64 3.61
C GLY A 527 -15.37 -25.98 2.44
N LEU A 528 -15.64 -25.03 1.56
CA LEU A 528 -16.38 -25.26 0.32
C LEU A 528 -15.46 -25.06 -0.88
N TYR A 529 -15.25 -26.12 -1.66
CA TYR A 529 -14.66 -26.02 -2.99
C TYR A 529 -15.71 -26.40 -4.01
N SER A 530 -16.10 -25.47 -4.88
CA SER A 530 -17.06 -25.69 -5.96
C SER A 530 -16.39 -25.50 -7.31
N ILE A 531 -16.57 -26.46 -8.22
CA ILE A 531 -16.07 -26.40 -9.59
C ILE A 531 -17.21 -26.60 -10.59
N SER A 532 -17.38 -25.61 -11.47
CA SER A 532 -18.37 -25.59 -12.57
C SER A 532 -17.74 -25.35 -13.95
N GLY A 533 -16.44 -25.03 -13.99
CA GLY A 533 -15.67 -24.78 -15.21
C GLY A 533 -14.17 -24.80 -14.96
N GLY A 534 -13.38 -24.86 -16.04
CA GLY A 534 -11.91 -24.90 -15.96
C GLY A 534 -11.34 -26.28 -15.61
N SER A 535 -10.07 -26.33 -15.21
CA SER A 535 -9.37 -27.56 -14.82
C SER A 535 -8.83 -27.52 -13.40
N LEU A 536 -8.94 -28.64 -12.68
CA LEU A 536 -8.29 -28.87 -11.39
C LEU A 536 -7.32 -30.04 -11.50
N LYS A 537 -6.05 -29.80 -11.15
CA LYS A 537 -5.03 -30.84 -11.02
C LYS A 537 -4.39 -30.83 -9.64
N ALA A 538 -4.56 -31.90 -8.89
CA ALA A 538 -3.87 -32.13 -7.61
C ALA A 538 -2.80 -33.21 -7.76
N ASN A 539 -1.53 -32.82 -7.76
CA ASN A 539 -0.41 -33.74 -8.01
C ASN A 539 -0.28 -34.87 -6.96
N ASN A 540 -0.89 -34.71 -5.78
CA ASN A 540 -0.94 -35.76 -4.76
C ASN A 540 -2.37 -36.20 -4.46
N PHE A 541 -3.16 -35.33 -3.82
CA PHE A 541 -4.51 -35.71 -3.41
C PHE A 541 -5.47 -34.54 -3.32
N ILE A 542 -6.74 -34.87 -3.50
CA ILE A 542 -7.88 -34.09 -3.03
C ILE A 542 -8.41 -34.82 -1.80
N THR A 543 -8.47 -34.15 -0.66
CA THR A 543 -9.07 -34.72 0.52
C THR A 543 -9.91 -33.72 1.28
N GLY A 544 -10.90 -34.22 1.99
CA GLY A 544 -11.49 -33.43 3.04
C GLY A 544 -10.70 -33.50 4.36
N GLY A 545 -11.26 -32.93 5.41
CA GLY A 545 -10.56 -32.59 6.63
C GLY A 545 -10.41 -33.76 7.58
N THR A 546 -9.79 -33.51 8.74
CA THR A 546 -9.75 -34.54 9.79
C THR A 546 -10.96 -34.49 10.71
N SER A 547 -11.61 -33.33 10.82
CA SER A 547 -12.70 -33.13 11.77
C SER A 547 -13.71 -32.02 11.43
N GLY A 548 -13.43 -31.12 10.47
CA GLY A 548 -14.35 -30.07 10.06
C GLY A 548 -15.38 -30.52 9.03
N ALA A 549 -16.23 -29.58 8.59
CA ALA A 549 -17.26 -29.83 7.58
C ALA A 549 -16.78 -29.38 6.18
N GLY A 550 -16.15 -30.28 5.44
CA GLY A 550 -15.74 -30.05 4.06
C GLY A 550 -16.83 -30.41 3.06
N ILE A 551 -16.96 -29.61 2.01
CA ILE A 551 -17.80 -29.88 0.84
C ILE A 551 -16.95 -29.69 -0.41
N PHE A 552 -16.75 -30.78 -1.16
CA PHE A 552 -16.23 -30.72 -2.52
C PHE A 552 -17.42 -30.88 -3.47
N GLU A 553 -17.72 -29.85 -4.24
CA GLU A 553 -18.88 -29.78 -5.12
C GLU A 553 -18.45 -29.75 -6.59
N VAL A 554 -18.92 -30.74 -7.36
CA VAL A 554 -18.79 -30.77 -8.82
C VAL A 554 -20.14 -30.36 -9.41
N TYR A 555 -20.16 -29.23 -10.10
CA TYR A 555 -21.39 -28.63 -10.61
C TYR A 555 -21.48 -28.74 -12.13
N GLY A 556 -22.27 -29.70 -12.60
CA GLY A 556 -22.52 -29.96 -14.02
C GLY A 556 -21.30 -30.50 -14.77
N SER A 557 -21.40 -30.45 -16.09
CA SER A 557 -20.37 -30.94 -17.02
C SER A 557 -19.46 -29.82 -17.57
N GLY A 558 -19.41 -28.66 -16.92
CA GLY A 558 -18.72 -27.48 -17.45
C GLY A 558 -17.20 -27.46 -17.23
N ALA A 559 -16.67 -28.24 -16.28
CA ALA A 559 -15.23 -28.35 -16.06
C ALA A 559 -14.57 -29.25 -17.10
N THR A 560 -13.36 -28.88 -17.52
CA THR A 560 -12.60 -29.60 -18.56
C THR A 560 -11.90 -30.83 -18.01
N SER A 561 -11.44 -30.79 -16.75
CA SER A 561 -10.86 -31.94 -16.06
C SER A 561 -10.81 -31.75 -14.54
N ILE A 562 -10.93 -32.85 -13.81
CA ILE A 562 -10.67 -32.93 -12.37
C ILE A 562 -9.78 -34.14 -12.15
N GLU A 563 -8.50 -33.90 -11.85
CA GLU A 563 -7.47 -34.95 -11.80
C GLU A 563 -6.71 -34.90 -10.47
N ALA A 564 -6.51 -36.07 -9.87
CA ALA A 564 -5.65 -36.22 -8.69
C ALA A 564 -4.98 -37.60 -8.65
N ALA A 565 -3.85 -37.73 -7.96
CA ALA A 565 -3.28 -39.07 -7.72
C ALA A 565 -4.08 -39.87 -6.67
N ASN A 566 -4.95 -39.21 -5.90
CA ASN A 566 -5.87 -39.82 -4.95
C ASN A 566 -7.02 -38.85 -4.62
N ILE A 567 -8.23 -39.37 -4.46
CA ILE A 567 -9.39 -38.59 -3.99
C ILE A 567 -9.96 -39.31 -2.76
N SER A 568 -10.04 -38.63 -1.63
CA SER A 568 -10.56 -39.23 -0.40
C SER A 568 -11.34 -38.25 0.47
N PHE A 569 -12.55 -38.58 0.90
CA PHE A 569 -13.37 -37.72 1.77
C PHE A 569 -13.59 -38.38 3.13
N TYR A 570 -13.04 -37.82 4.20
CA TYR A 570 -12.98 -38.44 5.54
C TYR A 570 -13.90 -37.69 6.50
N ASN A 571 -15.18 -38.07 6.53
CA ASN A 571 -16.29 -37.35 7.20
C ASN A 571 -16.78 -36.09 6.48
N ASP A 572 -16.25 -35.79 5.29
CA ASP A 572 -16.67 -34.68 4.45
C ASP A 572 -17.75 -35.08 3.46
N THR A 573 -18.29 -34.08 2.76
CA THR A 573 -19.28 -34.26 1.72
C THR A 573 -18.64 -34.17 0.34
N LEU A 574 -18.79 -35.22 -0.46
CA LEU A 574 -18.69 -35.11 -1.91
C LEU A 574 -20.09 -34.82 -2.45
N ARG A 575 -20.27 -33.66 -3.08
CA ARG A 575 -21.52 -33.30 -3.74
C ARG A 575 -21.32 -33.27 -5.25
N VAL A 576 -22.24 -33.90 -5.98
CA VAL A 576 -22.30 -33.84 -7.43
C VAL A 576 -23.67 -33.30 -7.85
N VAL A 577 -23.66 -32.26 -8.67
CA VAL A 577 -24.86 -31.65 -9.24
C VAL A 577 -24.89 -31.97 -10.73
N LEU A 578 -25.88 -32.73 -11.20
CA LEU A 578 -26.00 -33.13 -12.60
C LEU A 578 -26.71 -32.07 -13.43
N ASP A 579 -26.18 -31.73 -14.60
CA ASP A 579 -26.88 -30.97 -15.64
C ASP A 579 -27.29 -31.87 -16.82
N ALA A 580 -27.74 -31.28 -17.94
CA ALA A 580 -28.10 -32.04 -19.15
C ALA A 580 -26.92 -32.86 -19.74
N GLY A 581 -25.68 -32.43 -19.50
CA GLY A 581 -24.46 -33.15 -19.86
C GLY A 581 -23.98 -34.15 -18.80
N GLY A 582 -24.61 -34.17 -17.62
CA GLY A 582 -24.24 -35.01 -16.48
C GLY A 582 -23.32 -34.29 -15.50
N SER A 583 -22.21 -34.94 -15.14
CA SER A 583 -21.16 -34.38 -14.30
C SER A 583 -19.84 -34.39 -15.05
N THR A 584 -18.95 -33.48 -14.68
CA THR A 584 -17.53 -33.64 -15.00
C THR A 584 -16.99 -34.89 -14.31
N LEU A 585 -16.23 -35.70 -15.05
CA LEU A 585 -15.60 -36.91 -14.53
C LEU A 585 -14.43 -36.56 -13.60
N MET A 586 -14.46 -37.08 -12.37
CA MET A 586 -13.31 -37.06 -11.47
C MET A 586 -12.36 -38.22 -11.77
N VAL A 587 -11.06 -37.94 -11.94
CA VAL A 587 -10.05 -38.94 -12.28
C VAL A 587 -9.04 -39.07 -11.14
N ALA A 588 -9.00 -40.25 -10.50
CA ALA A 588 -7.96 -40.64 -9.57
C ALA A 588 -6.97 -41.60 -10.25
N ASP A 589 -5.78 -41.12 -10.60
CA ASP A 589 -4.80 -41.90 -11.36
C ASP A 589 -3.42 -41.93 -10.69
N ASN A 590 -2.93 -43.12 -10.34
CA ASN A 590 -1.60 -43.31 -9.78
C ASN A 590 -0.46 -42.93 -10.74
N SER A 591 -0.73 -42.79 -12.04
CA SER A 591 0.25 -42.30 -13.02
C SER A 591 0.65 -40.84 -12.76
N ILE A 592 -0.24 -40.05 -12.15
CA ILE A 592 0.03 -38.66 -11.73
C ILE A 592 1.11 -38.64 -10.65
N ASN A 593 1.02 -39.55 -9.67
CA ASN A 593 2.04 -39.75 -8.64
C ASN A 593 1.98 -41.17 -8.07
N ALA A 594 2.98 -41.97 -8.44
CA ALA A 594 3.06 -43.40 -8.09
C ALA A 594 3.21 -43.68 -6.58
N SER A 595 3.36 -42.65 -5.73
CA SER A 595 3.34 -42.79 -4.27
C SER A 595 1.91 -42.98 -3.72
N TYR A 596 0.89 -42.76 -4.54
CA TYR A 596 -0.52 -42.90 -4.19
C TYR A 596 -1.17 -43.98 -5.05
N ASN A 597 -2.23 -44.58 -4.52
CA ASN A 597 -2.83 -45.76 -5.14
C ASN A 597 -3.77 -45.43 -6.31
N GLY A 598 -4.15 -44.17 -6.55
CA GLY A 598 -5.13 -43.83 -7.59
C GLY A 598 -6.53 -44.35 -7.27
N GLN A 599 -6.95 -44.18 -6.00
CA GLN A 599 -8.27 -44.58 -5.51
C GLN A 599 -9.20 -43.36 -5.37
N ILE A 600 -10.52 -43.64 -5.39
CA ILE A 600 -11.57 -42.75 -4.91
C ILE A 600 -12.18 -43.38 -3.66
N ASP A 601 -12.10 -42.72 -2.51
CA ASP A 601 -12.59 -43.23 -1.22
C ASP A 601 -13.57 -42.25 -0.58
N ILE A 602 -14.84 -42.64 -0.45
CA ILE A 602 -15.89 -41.81 0.12
C ILE A 602 -16.24 -42.37 1.50
N ARG A 603 -15.58 -41.86 2.55
CA ARG A 603 -15.83 -42.23 3.95
C ARG A 603 -16.74 -41.25 4.69
N GLY A 604 -17.31 -40.30 3.97
CA GLY A 604 -18.28 -39.33 4.49
C GLY A 604 -19.60 -39.46 3.75
N VAL A 605 -20.19 -38.30 3.42
CA VAL A 605 -21.49 -38.22 2.75
C VAL A 605 -21.29 -38.08 1.26
N PHE A 606 -22.02 -38.88 0.46
CA PHE A 606 -22.18 -38.61 -0.96
C PHE A 606 -23.54 -37.96 -1.20
N GLN A 607 -23.54 -36.73 -1.73
CA GLN A 607 -24.74 -35.99 -2.10
C GLN A 607 -24.88 -35.92 -3.62
N LEU A 608 -26.06 -36.23 -4.11
CA LEU A 608 -26.41 -36.07 -5.52
C LEU A 608 -27.56 -35.07 -5.66
N ASP A 609 -27.42 -34.13 -6.57
CA ASP A 609 -28.42 -33.12 -6.89
C ASP A 609 -28.52 -32.94 -8.42
N THR A 610 -29.49 -32.18 -8.88
CA THR A 610 -29.72 -31.88 -10.29
C THR A 610 -29.94 -30.39 -10.49
N THR A 611 -29.39 -29.83 -11.55
CA THR A 611 -29.70 -28.46 -11.96
C THR A 611 -31.12 -28.37 -12.52
N GLY A 612 -31.64 -27.15 -12.70
CA GLY A 612 -32.90 -26.93 -13.42
C GLY A 612 -32.85 -27.29 -14.91
N THR A 613 -31.67 -27.60 -15.45
CA THR A 613 -31.48 -28.03 -16.85
C THR A 613 -31.30 -29.54 -16.99
N PHE A 614 -31.28 -30.29 -15.88
CA PHE A 614 -31.19 -31.75 -15.92
C PHE A 614 -32.38 -32.36 -16.66
N ASP A 615 -32.10 -33.21 -17.65
CA ASP A 615 -33.09 -33.84 -18.53
C ASP A 615 -33.01 -35.37 -18.52
N GLY A 616 -32.32 -35.95 -17.52
CA GLY A 616 -32.18 -37.39 -17.37
C GLY A 616 -33.50 -38.11 -17.19
N THR A 617 -33.61 -39.25 -17.86
CA THR A 617 -34.77 -40.13 -17.89
C THR A 617 -34.43 -41.48 -17.29
N PHE A 618 -35.47 -42.27 -16.94
CA PHE A 618 -35.29 -43.59 -16.35
C PHE A 618 -34.34 -44.48 -17.17
N GLY A 619 -33.30 -44.97 -16.52
CA GLY A 619 -32.27 -45.82 -17.12
C GLY A 619 -31.05 -45.06 -17.66
N ASP A 620 -31.07 -43.73 -17.69
CA ASP A 620 -29.90 -42.93 -18.05
C ASP A 620 -28.81 -43.09 -16.98
N VAL A 621 -27.57 -43.25 -17.43
CA VAL A 621 -26.39 -43.52 -16.60
C VAL A 621 -25.40 -42.38 -16.74
N TYR A 622 -24.91 -41.88 -15.60
CA TYR A 622 -23.94 -40.80 -15.52
C TYR A 622 -22.67 -41.27 -14.83
N ASN A 623 -21.52 -41.04 -15.47
CA ASN A 623 -20.21 -41.31 -14.90
C ASN A 623 -19.83 -40.19 -13.94
N ILE A 624 -19.46 -40.55 -12.72
CA ILE A 624 -19.12 -39.59 -11.67
C ILE A 624 -17.61 -39.52 -11.45
N GLY A 625 -16.95 -40.66 -11.35
CA GLY A 625 -15.52 -40.71 -11.14
C GLY A 625 -14.90 -42.04 -11.56
N TRP A 626 -13.65 -41.99 -12.00
CA TRP A 626 -12.85 -43.14 -12.35
C TRP A 626 -11.61 -43.21 -11.45
N ALA A 627 -11.31 -44.42 -10.97
CA ALA A 627 -10.13 -44.72 -10.19
C ALA A 627 -9.26 -45.75 -10.93
N SER A 628 -7.95 -45.51 -11.02
CA SER A 628 -7.00 -46.46 -11.60
C SER A 628 -6.81 -47.73 -10.77
N ASP A 629 -7.20 -47.72 -9.49
CA ASP A 629 -7.16 -48.86 -8.57
C ASP A 629 -8.56 -49.25 -8.09
N VAL A 630 -9.13 -48.49 -7.14
CA VAL A 630 -10.40 -48.85 -6.50
C VAL A 630 -11.28 -47.64 -6.18
N VAL A 631 -12.59 -47.83 -6.28
CA VAL A 631 -13.64 -46.97 -5.76
C VAL A 631 -14.20 -47.61 -4.47
N LEU A 632 -14.02 -46.94 -3.33
CA LEU A 632 -14.48 -47.42 -2.03
C LEU A 632 -15.69 -46.61 -1.57
N THR A 633 -16.87 -47.23 -1.61
CA THR A 633 -18.14 -46.66 -1.13
C THR A 633 -18.73 -47.43 0.06
N SER A 634 -18.17 -48.59 0.42
CA SER A 634 -18.62 -49.39 1.56
C SER A 634 -18.38 -48.72 2.92
N THR A 635 -17.53 -47.69 2.92
CA THR A 635 -17.18 -46.84 4.06
C THR A 635 -18.01 -45.56 4.14
N MET A 636 -18.90 -45.33 3.17
CA MET A 636 -19.77 -44.16 3.11
C MET A 636 -20.74 -44.15 4.29
N THR A 637 -20.91 -42.99 4.91
CA THR A 637 -21.82 -42.83 6.05
C THR A 637 -23.26 -42.62 5.61
N ASP A 638 -23.46 -41.93 4.48
CA ASP A 638 -24.79 -41.68 3.91
C ASP A 638 -24.72 -41.42 2.39
N PHE A 639 -25.78 -41.81 1.69
CA PHE A 639 -26.04 -41.42 0.30
C PHE A 639 -27.35 -40.64 0.27
N THR A 640 -27.25 -39.34 -0.01
CA THR A 640 -28.41 -38.45 -0.01
C THR A 640 -28.67 -37.92 -1.41
N VAL A 641 -29.90 -38.06 -1.89
CA VAL A 641 -30.37 -37.40 -3.09
C VAL A 641 -31.15 -36.15 -2.69
N LEU A 642 -30.68 -34.98 -3.12
CA LEU A 642 -31.26 -33.67 -2.80
C LEU A 642 -32.30 -33.22 -3.82
N SER A 643 -32.25 -33.81 -5.02
CA SER A 643 -33.20 -33.53 -6.10
C SER A 643 -34.53 -34.27 -5.93
N GLY A 644 -35.53 -33.93 -6.75
CA GLY A 644 -36.76 -34.72 -6.88
C GLY A 644 -36.60 -36.00 -7.71
N THR A 645 -35.48 -36.16 -8.42
CA THR A 645 -35.18 -37.33 -9.24
C THR A 645 -34.47 -38.38 -8.39
N GLU A 646 -34.86 -39.65 -8.51
CA GLU A 646 -34.27 -40.74 -7.74
C GLU A 646 -33.13 -41.42 -8.50
N PHE A 647 -32.10 -41.87 -7.77
CA PHE A 647 -30.90 -42.46 -8.36
C PHE A 647 -30.44 -43.72 -7.63
N GLU A 648 -29.86 -44.64 -8.39
CA GLU A 648 -29.14 -45.81 -7.89
C GLU A 648 -27.65 -45.69 -8.21
N MET A 649 -26.79 -45.91 -7.22
CA MET A 649 -25.34 -45.93 -7.39
C MET A 649 -24.85 -47.32 -7.78
N SER A 650 -23.88 -47.39 -8.68
CA SER A 650 -23.17 -48.63 -9.02
C SER A 650 -21.67 -48.40 -9.27
N ILE A 651 -20.89 -49.47 -9.17
CA ILE A 651 -19.46 -49.48 -9.52
C ILE A 651 -19.27 -50.45 -10.67
N LEU A 652 -18.69 -49.97 -11.77
CA LEU A 652 -18.30 -50.77 -12.91
C LEU A 652 -16.81 -51.11 -12.80
N GLU A 653 -16.49 -52.40 -12.78
CA GLU A 653 -15.13 -52.90 -12.64
C GLU A 653 -14.44 -53.18 -13.98
N ASN A 654 -13.10 -53.17 -13.99
CA ASN A 654 -12.25 -53.47 -15.14
C ASN A 654 -12.54 -52.56 -16.33
N VAL A 655 -12.62 -51.26 -16.07
CA VAL A 655 -12.83 -50.23 -17.10
C VAL A 655 -11.74 -49.16 -17.09
N ASP A 656 -11.48 -48.59 -18.27
CA ASP A 656 -10.67 -47.37 -18.41
C ASP A 656 -11.52 -46.11 -18.14
N GLN A 657 -10.88 -44.94 -18.15
CA GLN A 657 -11.54 -43.65 -17.91
C GLN A 657 -12.61 -43.28 -18.97
N TYR A 658 -12.67 -44.03 -20.08
CA TYR A 658 -13.64 -43.85 -21.15
C TYR A 658 -14.78 -44.89 -21.09
N GLY A 659 -14.78 -45.78 -20.08
CA GLY A 659 -15.76 -46.84 -19.91
C GLY A 659 -15.53 -48.08 -20.80
N ASN A 660 -14.39 -48.18 -21.47
CA ASN A 660 -14.01 -49.39 -22.21
C ASN A 660 -13.33 -50.40 -21.28
N ALA A 661 -13.17 -51.65 -21.72
CA ALA A 661 -12.42 -52.65 -20.95
C ALA A 661 -11.00 -52.15 -20.60
N GLY A 662 -10.66 -52.14 -19.31
CA GLY A 662 -9.43 -51.57 -18.77
C GLY A 662 -9.11 -52.10 -17.36
N THR A 663 -8.28 -51.38 -16.61
CA THR A 663 -7.73 -51.84 -15.32
C THR A 663 -8.20 -51.05 -14.10
N GLY A 664 -9.22 -50.19 -14.22
CA GLY A 664 -9.74 -49.36 -13.13
C GLY A 664 -11.20 -49.66 -12.77
N GLN A 665 -11.78 -48.78 -11.97
CA GLN A 665 -13.18 -48.81 -11.55
C GLN A 665 -13.87 -47.48 -11.81
N MET A 666 -15.13 -47.51 -12.24
CA MET A 666 -15.95 -46.34 -12.51
C MET A 666 -17.14 -46.27 -11.54
N LEU A 667 -17.29 -45.15 -10.86
CA LEU A 667 -18.48 -44.79 -10.09
C LEU A 667 -19.54 -44.23 -11.04
N GLN A 668 -20.71 -44.84 -11.06
CA GLN A 668 -21.85 -44.42 -11.88
C GLN A 668 -23.11 -44.23 -11.04
N VAL A 669 -23.99 -43.36 -11.51
CA VAL A 669 -25.36 -43.23 -11.00
C VAL A 669 -26.36 -43.43 -12.14
N THR A 670 -27.43 -44.17 -11.88
CA THR A 670 -28.50 -44.46 -12.83
C THR A 670 -29.80 -43.83 -12.35
N VAL A 671 -30.52 -43.14 -13.22
CA VAL A 671 -31.86 -42.62 -12.90
C VAL A 671 -32.82 -43.79 -12.72
N ILE A 672 -33.50 -43.85 -11.58
CA ILE A 672 -34.50 -44.88 -11.26
C ILE A 672 -35.90 -44.26 -11.14
N PRO A 673 -36.99 -45.04 -11.30
CA PRO A 673 -38.33 -44.51 -11.18
C PRO A 673 -38.60 -44.14 -9.72
N GLU A 674 -39.33 -43.06 -9.51
CA GLU A 674 -39.78 -42.71 -8.16
C GLU A 674 -40.48 -43.89 -7.47
N PRO A 675 -40.34 -44.07 -6.14
CA PRO A 675 -40.95 -45.16 -5.39
C PRO A 675 -42.45 -45.34 -5.64
N ALA A 676 -43.19 -44.24 -5.86
CA ALA A 676 -44.61 -44.27 -6.22
C ALA A 676 -44.86 -44.94 -7.59
N THR A 677 -43.98 -44.70 -8.56
CA THR A 677 -44.01 -45.32 -9.89
C THR A 677 -43.70 -46.81 -9.82
N LEU A 678 -42.72 -47.21 -8.99
CA LEU A 678 -42.44 -48.63 -8.71
C LEU A 678 -43.65 -49.34 -8.07
N GLY A 679 -44.33 -48.68 -7.13
CA GLY A 679 -45.57 -49.18 -6.53
C GLY A 679 -46.69 -49.36 -7.57
N MET A 680 -46.85 -48.41 -8.48
CA MET A 680 -47.84 -48.51 -9.56
C MET A 680 -47.49 -49.60 -10.57
N LEU A 681 -46.23 -49.75 -10.98
CA LEU A 681 -45.76 -50.82 -11.86
C LEU A 681 -45.96 -52.21 -11.24
N ALA A 682 -45.65 -52.37 -9.94
CA ALA A 682 -45.91 -53.59 -9.21
C ALA A 682 -47.42 -53.89 -9.10
N PHE A 683 -48.24 -52.87 -8.85
CA PHE A 683 -49.70 -53.04 -8.76
C PHE A 683 -50.33 -53.37 -10.11
N VAL A 684 -49.96 -52.66 -11.18
CA VAL A 684 -50.45 -52.89 -12.54
C VAL A 684 -49.95 -54.22 -13.08
N GLY A 685 -48.67 -54.54 -12.88
CA GLY A 685 -48.08 -55.84 -13.25
C GLY A 685 -48.75 -56.99 -12.50
N GLY A 686 -48.98 -56.85 -11.20
CA GLY A 686 -49.74 -57.80 -10.37
C GLY A 686 -51.19 -57.95 -10.80
N ALA A 687 -51.88 -56.84 -11.12
CA ALA A 687 -53.25 -56.83 -11.62
C ALA A 687 -53.35 -57.48 -13.01
N MET A 688 -52.39 -57.22 -13.92
CA MET A 688 -52.33 -57.87 -15.23
C MET A 688 -52.07 -59.37 -15.11
N LEU A 689 -51.18 -59.81 -14.21
CA LEU A 689 -50.97 -61.24 -13.94
C LEU A 689 -52.23 -61.90 -13.36
N TRP A 690 -52.94 -61.20 -12.47
CA TRP A 690 -54.19 -61.67 -11.89
C TRP A 690 -55.30 -61.80 -12.95
N VAL A 691 -55.45 -60.81 -13.82
CA VAL A 691 -56.37 -60.86 -14.98
C VAL A 691 -56.00 -62.02 -15.91
N ARG A 692 -54.72 -62.19 -16.25
CA ARG A 692 -54.27 -63.30 -17.11
C ARG A 692 -54.55 -64.67 -16.51
N ARG A 693 -54.43 -64.81 -15.18
CA ARG A 693 -54.75 -66.06 -14.47
C ARG A 693 -56.25 -66.35 -14.41
N LYS A 694 -57.09 -65.32 -14.45
CA LYS A 694 -58.56 -65.44 -14.43
C LYS A 694 -59.19 -65.74 -15.79
N PHE A 695 -58.48 -65.48 -16.89
CA PHE A 695 -58.94 -65.72 -18.26
C PHE A 695 -58.22 -66.89 -18.98
N MET A 696 -57.37 -67.65 -18.27
CA MET A 696 -56.75 -68.91 -18.76
C MET A 696 -57.35 -70.18 -18.12
N ILE A 697 -58.53 -70.07 -17.50
CA ILE A 697 -59.42 -71.18 -17.14
C ILE A 697 -60.69 -70.97 -17.96
#